data_AF-A0A7V4V8M0-F1
#
_entry.id   AF-A0A7V4V8M0-F1
#
_cell.length_a   1.000
_cell.length_b   1.000
_cell.length_c   1.000
_cell.angle_alpha   90.00
_cell.angle_beta   90.00
_cell.angle_gamma   90.00
#
_symmetry.space_group_name_H-M   'P 1'
#
loop_
_entity.id
_entity.type
_entity.pdbx_description
1 polymer ?
#
loop_
_entity_poly.entity_id
_entity_poly.type
_entity_poly.pdbx_seq_one_letter_code
_entity_poly.pdbx_strand_id
1 'polypeptide(L)'
;MGKYKNFKGDFYMKNKKNLILLLLILIFTINLFSATCNINGNTTYQTISGFGASSAWSEWSGCSCGTNSFLVNNAAQFFSTTNGIGLSIIRARIPPDQGQWSSTLAPLQAARDQGVTLIMATAWTPPAAWKSNGAVDNSNGAYLLPQYYQNYADYLVNYVNTLRNNNVNLYAISPANEPDYQVSYDGCSWSGAQLRDFIKNNLGPTFASNNITTKILVPESYRNDCSYADTILGDATARNYVFGIAQHIYGGGPTFCTAAGTYNKEFWQTERSSFEAYDATMTHGLTTAGWIHNCLVNANYNAFLYWWLAADQNNEGLRGVNNGVPKRFWVMGNFSKFIRPGFIRIAADANPATNVNVSAYKSSNSGTYVIVAINRNTSATSVTFSLSNVTATSFTPWITSSSYDLAQQAAVSVSGGSFTYNLPAQSVVSFVGSGVVGTATRTPTNTPYAGTPTFTRSPTSAPVSVLLDDMEDGNTTNNWGGAWYSYSGTGTTITPKPFVMTAGGMTGSALYRAQIQATVADYAGMGTNLNPSETAVNLTSYTAVEFWVMGNGGTYWFQFTQPSITDGDHFGVTFTAPATWTKVTVPIDASALSQRGFGAASTFTPGSIIALQWASYSNGALDIRIDNVQFLTYNPPTPTRTQTSVMPSATNTPTRTRTSTATWTRTNTQ
;
A
#
# COMPACT_ATOMS: atom_id res chain seq x y z
N MET A 1 6.57 -114.22 2.69
CA MET A 1 7.34 -112.97 2.96
C MET A 1 7.15 -112.03 1.76
N GLY A 2 6.33 -110.98 1.73
CA GLY A 2 5.52 -110.26 2.70
C GLY A 2 5.30 -108.84 2.15
N LYS A 3 4.47 -108.70 1.11
CA LYS A 3 4.06 -107.43 0.49
C LYS A 3 2.90 -106.81 1.27
N TYR A 4 3.01 -105.57 1.79
CA TYR A 4 1.91 -104.68 2.21
C TYR A 4 2.43 -103.22 2.21
N LYS A 5 1.92 -102.28 1.39
CA LYS A 5 0.67 -101.45 1.45
C LYS A 5 0.76 -100.19 2.36
N ASN A 6 0.65 -99.03 1.69
CA ASN A 6 -0.23 -97.86 1.93
C ASN A 6 -0.19 -96.98 3.21
N PHE A 7 0.00 -95.67 2.93
CA PHE A 7 -0.83 -94.48 3.29
C PHE A 7 -0.52 -93.57 4.52
N LYS A 8 -0.34 -92.28 4.16
CA LYS A 8 -0.83 -90.99 4.73
C LYS A 8 -0.25 -90.39 6.03
N GLY A 9 0.06 -89.09 5.96
CA GLY A 9 -0.07 -88.14 7.07
C GLY A 9 0.86 -86.93 7.01
N ASP A 10 0.41 -85.83 6.40
CA ASP A 10 1.01 -84.49 6.45
C ASP A 10 1.08 -83.93 7.89
N PHE A 11 2.14 -83.20 8.24
CA PHE A 11 1.99 -81.85 8.82
C PHE A 11 3.29 -81.04 8.71
N TYR A 12 3.20 -79.99 7.89
CA TYR A 12 4.21 -78.98 7.62
C TYR A 12 4.36 -78.02 8.81
N MET A 13 5.58 -77.79 9.30
CA MET A 13 5.91 -76.56 10.06
C MET A 13 6.97 -75.75 9.32
N LYS A 14 6.50 -74.85 8.45
CA LYS A 14 7.24 -73.68 7.95
C LYS A 14 6.96 -72.53 8.91
N ASN A 15 7.97 -71.99 9.62
CA ASN A 15 8.09 -70.56 9.98
C ASN A 15 9.29 -70.23 10.90
N LYS A 16 10.51 -70.61 10.51
CA LYS A 16 11.73 -70.02 11.11
C LYS A 16 12.08 -68.62 10.59
N LYS A 17 11.39 -68.12 9.54
CA LYS A 17 11.61 -66.78 8.99
C LYS A 17 10.90 -65.65 9.76
N ASN A 18 9.95 -65.97 10.64
CA ASN A 18 9.18 -64.95 11.36
C ASN A 18 9.82 -64.52 12.69
N LEU A 19 10.80 -65.26 13.22
CA LEU A 19 11.45 -64.89 14.48
C LEU A 19 12.54 -63.82 14.30
N ILE A 20 13.17 -63.75 13.11
CA ILE A 20 14.12 -62.69 12.75
C ILE A 20 13.37 -61.41 12.32
N LEU A 21 12.15 -61.54 11.80
CA LEU A 21 11.31 -60.38 11.48
C LEU A 21 10.68 -59.74 12.72
N LEU A 22 10.42 -60.51 13.80
CA LEU A 22 9.93 -59.96 15.06
C LEU A 22 11.03 -59.27 15.90
N LEU A 23 12.31 -59.58 15.72
CA LEU A 23 13.41 -58.86 16.39
C LEU A 23 13.82 -57.56 15.68
N LEU A 24 13.33 -57.34 14.44
CA LEU A 24 13.49 -56.08 13.69
C LEU A 24 12.30 -55.11 13.90
N ILE A 25 11.31 -55.49 14.71
CA ILE A 25 10.22 -54.62 15.19
C ILE A 25 10.50 -54.19 16.64
N LEU A 26 11.78 -54.06 17.01
CA LEU A 26 12.13 -53.16 18.11
C LEU A 26 12.00 -51.76 17.55
N ILE A 27 10.82 -51.18 17.78
CA ILE A 27 10.50 -49.78 17.56
C ILE A 27 11.61 -48.95 18.22
N PHE A 28 12.60 -48.55 17.43
CA PHE A 28 13.28 -47.29 17.67
C PHE A 28 12.21 -46.25 17.40
N THR A 29 11.45 -45.91 18.45
CA THR A 29 10.88 -44.57 18.55
C THR A 29 12.11 -43.67 18.58
N ILE A 30 12.58 -43.29 17.39
CA ILE A 30 13.39 -42.10 17.27
C ILE A 30 12.44 -41.02 17.77
N ASN A 31 12.59 -40.63 19.04
CA ASN A 31 12.05 -39.37 19.51
C ASN A 31 12.73 -38.34 18.62
N LEU A 32 12.09 -38.00 17.49
CA LEU A 32 12.43 -36.82 16.72
C LEU A 32 12.13 -35.68 17.66
N PHE A 33 13.14 -35.28 18.43
CA PHE A 33 13.08 -34.10 19.26
C PHE A 33 12.73 -32.94 18.33
N SER A 34 11.50 -32.43 18.47
CA SER A 34 11.10 -31.22 17.78
C SER A 34 11.83 -30.06 18.45
N ALA A 35 12.52 -29.26 17.65
CA ALA A 35 13.09 -28.02 18.17
C ALA A 35 11.95 -27.10 18.61
N THR A 36 12.10 -26.44 19.76
CA THR A 36 11.07 -25.50 20.24
C THR A 36 11.42 -24.08 19.79
N CYS A 37 10.44 -23.40 19.18
CA CYS A 37 10.47 -21.97 18.88
C CYS A 37 9.49 -21.26 19.80
N ASN A 38 10.01 -20.47 20.73
CA ASN A 38 9.20 -19.66 21.64
C ASN A 38 8.80 -18.36 20.97
N ILE A 39 7.50 -18.03 21.03
CA ILE A 39 6.93 -16.79 20.49
C ILE A 39 6.19 -16.06 21.60
N ASN A 40 6.44 -14.76 21.73
CA ASN A 40 5.78 -13.91 22.73
C ASN A 40 5.15 -12.68 22.09
N GLY A 41 3.82 -12.66 22.07
CA GLY A 41 3.03 -11.56 21.51
C GLY A 41 3.09 -10.25 22.28
N ASN A 42 3.57 -10.22 23.53
CA ASN A 42 3.71 -8.98 24.32
C ASN A 42 5.03 -8.25 24.05
N THR A 43 6.09 -8.96 23.69
CA THR A 43 7.37 -8.34 23.34
C THR A 43 7.33 -7.89 21.89
N THR A 44 7.25 -6.59 21.66
CA THR A 44 7.13 -5.98 20.34
C THR A 44 8.41 -5.27 19.91
N TYR A 45 8.64 -5.21 18.60
CA TYR A 45 9.75 -4.48 17.97
C TYR A 45 9.18 -3.45 16.99
N GLN A 46 9.76 -3.33 15.79
CA GLN A 46 9.35 -2.34 14.80
C GLN A 46 8.01 -2.66 14.15
N THR A 47 7.31 -1.60 13.73
CA THR A 47 6.16 -1.69 12.82
C THR A 47 6.65 -1.92 11.40
N ILE A 48 5.97 -2.81 10.67
CA ILE A 48 6.26 -3.12 9.28
C ILE A 48 5.50 -2.14 8.39
N SER A 49 6.25 -1.36 7.62
CA SER A 49 5.71 -0.43 6.63
C SER A 49 5.33 -1.17 5.35
N GLY A 50 6.09 -2.19 4.96
CA GLY A 50 5.66 -3.09 3.89
C GLY A 50 6.78 -3.71 3.07
N PHE A 51 6.38 -4.25 1.92
CA PHE A 51 7.26 -4.95 0.99
C PHE A 51 7.01 -4.48 -0.43
N GLY A 52 8.06 -4.38 -1.24
CA GLY A 52 7.93 -3.83 -2.58
C GLY A 52 9.01 -4.26 -3.56
N ALA A 53 8.98 -3.61 -4.73
CA ALA A 53 10.02 -3.66 -5.74
C ALA A 53 9.94 -2.41 -6.64
N SER A 54 10.96 -2.21 -7.47
CA SER A 54 11.12 -1.06 -8.35
C SER A 54 10.54 -1.28 -9.75
N SER A 55 9.95 -0.23 -10.32
CA SER A 55 9.61 -0.11 -11.74
C SER A 55 10.62 0.75 -12.50
N ALA A 56 11.75 1.13 -11.89
CA ALA A 56 12.72 2.00 -12.55
C ALA A 56 13.17 1.43 -13.90
N TRP A 57 13.35 2.32 -14.90
CA TRP A 57 13.70 2.02 -16.29
C TRP A 57 12.64 1.30 -17.11
N SER A 58 11.46 0.96 -16.56
CA SER A 58 10.39 0.33 -17.34
C SER A 58 9.84 1.24 -18.45
N GLU A 59 10.13 2.55 -18.36
CA GLU A 59 9.85 3.55 -19.37
C GLU A 59 10.77 3.49 -20.61
N TRP A 60 11.91 2.79 -20.53
CA TRP A 60 12.87 2.69 -21.64
C TRP A 60 12.71 1.35 -22.37
N SER A 61 12.48 1.41 -23.69
CA SER A 61 12.29 0.22 -24.53
C SER A 61 13.51 -0.70 -24.61
N GLY A 62 14.71 -0.17 -24.34
CA GLY A 62 15.97 -0.93 -24.30
C GLY A 62 16.30 -1.53 -22.94
N CYS A 63 15.45 -1.34 -21.92
CA CYS A 63 15.68 -1.95 -20.61
C CYS A 63 15.59 -3.47 -20.69
N SER A 64 16.48 -4.16 -19.97
CA SER A 64 16.35 -5.61 -19.74
C SER A 64 15.38 -5.97 -18.61
N CYS A 65 14.71 -4.95 -18.05
CA CYS A 65 13.61 -5.03 -17.11
C CYS A 65 12.25 -5.12 -17.82
N GLY A 66 11.19 -5.40 -17.06
CA GLY A 66 9.82 -5.38 -17.58
C GLY A 66 9.40 -3.99 -18.03
N THR A 67 8.89 -3.87 -19.25
CA THR A 67 8.34 -2.60 -19.79
C THR A 67 7.11 -2.15 -19.01
N ASN A 68 6.75 -0.87 -19.13
CA ASN A 68 5.50 -0.34 -18.56
C ASN A 68 4.28 -1.20 -18.88
N SER A 69 4.09 -1.56 -20.15
CA SER A 69 2.94 -2.38 -20.58
C SER A 69 2.94 -3.75 -19.89
N PHE A 70 4.11 -4.37 -19.74
CA PHE A 70 4.23 -5.61 -19.02
C PHE A 70 3.88 -5.45 -17.53
N LEU A 71 4.41 -4.42 -16.87
CA LEU A 71 4.14 -4.17 -15.44
C LEU A 71 2.67 -3.86 -15.18
N VAL A 72 2.02 -3.07 -16.04
CA VAL A 72 0.59 -2.76 -15.96
C VAL A 72 -0.25 -4.04 -16.13
N ASN A 73 0.02 -4.84 -17.16
CA ASN A 73 -0.71 -6.08 -17.44
C ASN A 73 -0.56 -7.13 -16.33
N ASN A 74 0.51 -7.04 -15.52
CA ASN A 74 0.79 -7.97 -14.44
C ASN A 74 0.64 -7.33 -13.04
N ALA A 75 0.08 -6.12 -12.94
CA ALA A 75 -0.02 -5.39 -11.68
C ALA A 75 -0.74 -6.18 -10.58
N ALA A 76 -1.81 -6.89 -10.93
CA ALA A 76 -2.54 -7.74 -9.99
C ALA A 76 -1.66 -8.86 -9.39
N GLN A 77 -0.76 -9.47 -10.17
CA GLN A 77 0.15 -10.50 -9.66
C GLN A 77 1.13 -9.93 -8.63
N PHE A 78 1.58 -8.69 -8.83
CA PHE A 78 2.48 -8.02 -7.90
C PHE A 78 1.76 -7.53 -6.64
N PHE A 79 0.67 -6.77 -6.79
CA PHE A 79 0.14 -5.93 -5.73
C PHE A 79 -1.14 -6.45 -5.08
N SER A 80 -1.92 -7.30 -5.76
CA SER A 80 -3.16 -7.83 -5.19
C SER A 80 -2.87 -8.82 -4.06
N THR A 81 -3.51 -8.66 -2.91
CA THR A 81 -3.50 -9.68 -1.85
C THR A 81 -4.38 -10.88 -2.18
N THR A 82 -5.25 -10.79 -3.18
CA THR A 82 -6.11 -11.89 -3.62
C THR A 82 -5.41 -12.69 -4.69
N ASN A 83 -5.09 -12.03 -5.81
CA ASN A 83 -4.62 -12.67 -7.04
C ASN A 83 -3.09 -12.67 -7.19
N GLY A 84 -2.38 -12.09 -6.23
CA GLY A 84 -0.93 -11.90 -6.31
C GLY A 84 -0.21 -12.13 -4.98
N ILE A 85 1.04 -11.65 -4.94
CA ILE A 85 1.90 -11.70 -3.76
C ILE A 85 1.67 -10.53 -2.80
N GLY A 86 0.85 -9.55 -3.17
CA GLY A 86 0.45 -8.48 -2.26
C GLY A 86 1.58 -7.51 -1.90
N LEU A 87 2.45 -7.13 -2.83
CA LEU A 87 3.37 -6.00 -2.59
C LEU A 87 2.55 -4.77 -2.19
N SER A 88 3.06 -4.02 -1.21
CA SER A 88 2.40 -2.83 -0.66
C SER A 88 3.19 -1.55 -0.91
N ILE A 89 4.37 -1.66 -1.53
CA ILE A 89 5.24 -0.55 -1.89
C ILE A 89 5.67 -0.72 -3.36
N ILE A 90 5.67 0.37 -4.12
CA ILE A 90 6.31 0.45 -5.44
C ILE A 90 7.32 1.59 -5.43
N ARG A 91 8.52 1.35 -5.97
CA ARG A 91 9.59 2.35 -6.11
C ARG A 91 9.75 2.72 -7.58
N ALA A 92 9.71 4.01 -7.88
CA ALA A 92 9.95 4.51 -9.24
C ALA A 92 11.23 5.33 -9.29
N ARG A 93 11.74 5.48 -10.51
CA ARG A 93 12.79 6.43 -10.84
C ARG A 93 12.19 7.80 -11.12
N ILE A 94 12.94 8.84 -10.76
CA ILE A 94 12.69 10.22 -11.18
C ILE A 94 13.61 10.50 -12.39
N PRO A 95 13.07 10.60 -13.62
CA PRO A 95 13.87 10.88 -14.80
C PRO A 95 14.50 12.28 -14.74
N PRO A 96 15.81 12.45 -15.03
CA PRO A 96 16.49 13.74 -14.96
C PRO A 96 15.97 14.74 -15.99
N ASP A 97 15.35 14.26 -17.07
CA ASP A 97 14.59 15.07 -18.02
C ASP A 97 13.11 15.17 -17.58
N GLN A 98 12.66 16.39 -17.32
CA GLN A 98 11.28 16.68 -16.91
C GLN A 98 10.26 16.25 -17.97
N GLY A 99 10.64 16.30 -19.26
CA GLY A 99 9.80 15.83 -20.37
C GLY A 99 9.49 14.34 -20.31
N GLN A 100 10.22 13.57 -19.51
CA GLN A 100 10.06 12.13 -19.36
C GLN A 100 9.28 11.73 -18.10
N TRP A 101 8.87 12.66 -17.24
CA TRP A 101 8.20 12.30 -15.98
C TRP A 101 6.92 11.48 -16.19
N SER A 102 6.12 11.82 -17.20
CA SER A 102 4.89 11.09 -17.53
C SER A 102 5.13 9.63 -17.92
N SER A 103 6.33 9.32 -18.42
CA SER A 103 6.69 7.96 -18.84
C SER A 103 6.77 6.97 -17.67
N THR A 104 6.87 7.44 -16.42
CA THR A 104 6.91 6.58 -15.23
C THR A 104 5.53 6.35 -14.59
N LEU A 105 4.48 7.03 -15.07
CA LEU A 105 3.15 7.05 -14.43
C LEU A 105 2.41 5.72 -14.47
N ALA A 106 2.41 5.05 -15.63
CA ALA A 106 1.54 3.90 -15.89
C ALA A 106 1.71 2.77 -14.85
N PRO A 107 2.92 2.31 -14.53
CA PRO A 107 3.12 1.31 -13.46
C PRO A 107 2.66 1.79 -12.08
N LEU A 108 2.86 3.07 -11.75
CA LEU A 108 2.46 3.65 -10.47
C LEU A 108 0.94 3.72 -10.33
N GLN A 109 0.24 4.12 -11.39
CA GLN A 109 -1.22 4.13 -11.46
C GLN A 109 -1.78 2.71 -11.35
N ALA A 110 -1.19 1.75 -12.07
CA ALA A 110 -1.61 0.35 -11.98
C ALA A 110 -1.40 -0.23 -10.56
N ALA A 111 -0.30 0.12 -9.88
CA ALA A 111 -0.09 -0.28 -8.49
C ALA A 111 -1.14 0.36 -7.56
N ARG A 112 -1.39 1.68 -7.69
CA ARG A 112 -2.45 2.40 -6.96
C ARG A 112 -3.81 1.73 -7.14
N ASP A 113 -4.15 1.34 -8.36
CA ASP A 113 -5.44 0.72 -8.69
C ASP A 113 -5.58 -0.69 -8.07
N GLN A 114 -4.47 -1.31 -7.65
CA GLN A 114 -4.46 -2.51 -6.82
C GLN A 114 -4.49 -2.22 -5.31
N GLY A 115 -4.64 -0.96 -4.90
CA GLY A 115 -4.71 -0.51 -3.51
C GLY A 115 -3.37 -0.15 -2.88
N VAL A 116 -2.30 0.03 -3.67
CA VAL A 116 -1.00 0.46 -3.16
C VAL A 116 -1.02 1.95 -2.83
N THR A 117 -0.79 2.28 -1.56
CA THR A 117 -0.73 3.67 -1.07
C THR A 117 0.69 4.14 -0.75
N LEU A 118 1.64 3.22 -0.64
CA LEU A 118 3.05 3.53 -0.37
C LEU A 118 3.83 3.58 -1.69
N ILE A 119 3.67 4.68 -2.41
CA ILE A 119 4.42 4.92 -3.65
C ILE A 119 5.65 5.77 -3.30
N MET A 120 6.84 5.28 -3.63
CA MET A 120 8.08 6.03 -3.46
C MET A 120 8.75 6.31 -4.80
N ALA A 121 9.48 7.43 -4.87
CA ALA A 121 10.31 7.74 -6.04
C ALA A 121 11.71 8.16 -5.62
N THR A 122 12.73 7.69 -6.34
CA THR A 122 14.13 8.05 -6.12
C THR A 122 14.71 8.71 -7.36
N ALA A 123 15.42 9.82 -7.18
CA ALA A 123 16.26 10.38 -8.22
C ALA A 123 17.64 9.70 -8.23
N TRP A 124 18.00 9.07 -9.36
CA TRP A 124 19.35 8.57 -9.57
C TRP A 124 20.35 9.69 -9.78
N THR A 125 19.91 10.74 -10.47
CA THR A 125 20.76 11.85 -10.85
C THR A 125 19.91 13.10 -11.05
N PRO A 126 20.40 14.30 -10.66
CA PRO A 126 19.79 15.56 -11.08
C PRO A 126 19.99 15.78 -12.60
N PRO A 127 19.31 16.78 -13.19
CA PRO A 127 19.56 17.21 -14.57
C PRO A 127 21.06 17.38 -14.89
N ALA A 128 21.49 16.86 -16.03
CA ALA A 128 22.91 16.83 -16.43
C ALA A 128 23.58 18.21 -16.41
N ALA A 129 22.86 19.25 -16.84
CA ALA A 129 23.34 20.64 -16.85
C ALA A 129 23.69 21.20 -15.47
N TRP A 130 23.24 20.55 -14.38
CA TRP A 130 23.51 20.99 -13.00
C TRP A 130 24.69 20.28 -12.35
N LYS A 131 25.27 19.29 -13.03
CA LYS A 131 26.34 18.46 -12.51
C LYS A 131 27.72 18.95 -12.93
N SER A 132 28.72 18.61 -12.12
CA SER A 132 30.11 19.00 -12.35
C SER A 132 30.72 18.51 -13.67
N ASN A 133 30.15 17.46 -14.28
CA ASN A 133 30.58 16.90 -15.55
C ASN A 133 29.62 17.20 -16.72
N GLY A 134 28.51 17.90 -16.49
CA GLY A 134 27.51 18.14 -17.55
C GLY A 134 26.80 16.89 -18.07
N ALA A 135 26.85 15.76 -17.34
CA ALA A 135 26.32 14.46 -17.79
C ALA A 135 25.53 13.73 -16.68
N VAL A 136 24.66 12.79 -17.06
CA VAL A 136 23.79 12.05 -16.13
C VAL A 136 24.54 11.02 -15.28
N ASP A 137 25.70 10.51 -15.73
CA ASP A 137 26.52 9.55 -14.99
C ASP A 137 27.45 10.18 -13.95
N ASN A 138 27.97 9.37 -13.02
CA ASN A 138 28.99 9.79 -12.05
C ASN A 138 30.23 8.87 -12.07
N SER A 139 30.60 8.34 -13.24
CA SER A 139 31.75 7.44 -13.41
C SER A 139 33.06 7.99 -12.82
N ASN A 140 33.20 9.32 -12.80
CA ASN A 140 34.34 10.04 -12.24
C ASN A 140 34.02 10.74 -10.89
N GLY A 141 33.01 10.27 -10.16
CA GLY A 141 32.58 10.88 -8.90
C GLY A 141 31.85 12.22 -9.07
N ALA A 142 31.20 12.44 -10.22
CA ALA A 142 30.48 13.69 -10.49
C ALA A 142 29.35 13.93 -9.47
N TYR A 143 29.13 15.20 -9.14
CA TYR A 143 28.23 15.64 -8.07
C TYR A 143 27.37 16.82 -8.53
N LEU A 144 26.27 17.10 -7.81
CA LEU A 144 25.44 18.29 -8.03
C LEU A 144 26.21 19.55 -7.60
N LEU A 145 26.34 20.53 -8.48
CA LEU A 145 27.01 21.79 -8.13
C LEU A 145 26.18 22.56 -7.08
N PRO A 146 26.79 23.10 -6.01
CA PRO A 146 26.07 23.78 -4.93
C PRO A 146 25.12 24.89 -5.38
N GLN A 147 25.49 25.62 -6.44
CA GLN A 147 24.66 26.70 -7.00
C GLN A 147 23.29 26.24 -7.52
N TYR A 148 23.12 24.93 -7.82
CA TYR A 148 21.86 24.36 -8.31
C TYR A 148 21.07 23.62 -7.22
N TYR A 149 21.47 23.70 -5.94
CA TYR A 149 20.74 23.02 -4.87
C TYR A 149 19.30 23.51 -4.77
N GLN A 150 19.05 24.82 -4.87
CA GLN A 150 17.68 25.31 -4.85
C GLN A 150 16.87 24.82 -6.07
N ASN A 151 17.45 24.90 -7.28
CA ASN A 151 16.81 24.41 -8.49
C ASN A 151 16.46 22.92 -8.40
N TYR A 152 17.30 22.12 -7.74
CA TYR A 152 17.05 20.71 -7.54
C TYR A 152 15.94 20.45 -6.52
N ALA A 153 15.84 21.25 -5.45
CA ALA A 153 14.70 21.19 -4.53
C ALA A 153 13.37 21.53 -5.25
N ASP A 154 13.37 22.59 -6.06
CA ASP A 154 12.18 23.00 -6.85
C ASP A 154 11.80 21.93 -7.87
N TYR A 155 12.79 21.30 -8.52
CA TYR A 155 12.60 20.16 -9.42
C TYR A 155 11.90 18.98 -8.73
N LEU A 156 12.31 18.63 -7.50
CA LEU A 156 11.68 17.54 -6.74
C LEU A 156 10.25 17.90 -6.31
N VAL A 157 9.97 19.15 -5.94
CA VAL A 157 8.60 19.63 -5.68
C VAL A 157 7.74 19.51 -6.95
N ASN A 158 8.27 19.95 -8.09
CA ASN A 158 7.56 19.88 -9.35
C ASN A 158 7.25 18.43 -9.74
N TYR A 159 8.18 17.49 -9.54
CA TYR A 159 7.93 16.07 -9.79
C TYR A 159 6.80 15.53 -8.90
N VAL A 160 6.82 15.85 -7.59
CA VAL A 160 5.75 15.46 -6.66
C VAL A 160 4.40 16.00 -7.13
N ASN A 161 4.34 17.27 -7.55
CA ASN A 161 3.12 17.89 -8.04
C ASN A 161 2.66 17.27 -9.38
N THR A 162 3.57 16.96 -10.30
CA THR A 162 3.25 16.28 -11.56
C THR A 162 2.61 14.93 -11.29
N LEU A 163 3.17 14.10 -10.40
CA LEU A 163 2.55 12.83 -10.04
C LEU A 163 1.19 13.02 -9.37
N ARG A 164 1.07 13.98 -8.43
CA ARG A 164 -0.20 14.30 -7.76
C ARG A 164 -1.28 14.67 -8.76
N ASN A 165 -0.96 15.53 -9.73
CA ASN A 165 -1.87 15.97 -10.80
C ASN A 165 -2.26 14.83 -11.76
N ASN A 166 -1.52 13.72 -11.75
CA ASN A 166 -1.83 12.49 -12.49
C ASN A 166 -2.39 11.39 -11.57
N ASN A 167 -2.99 11.78 -10.45
CA ASN A 167 -3.62 10.92 -9.45
C ASN A 167 -2.66 9.91 -8.79
N VAL A 168 -1.36 10.21 -8.75
CA VAL A 168 -0.34 9.41 -8.08
C VAL A 168 0.20 10.21 -6.90
N ASN A 169 -0.24 9.88 -5.70
CA ASN A 169 0.25 10.51 -4.48
C ASN A 169 1.53 9.82 -4.01
N LEU A 170 2.67 10.53 -4.09
CA LEU A 170 3.92 10.02 -3.51
C LEU A 170 3.85 10.01 -1.99
N TYR A 171 4.02 8.83 -1.43
CA TYR A 171 4.21 8.63 0.00
C TYR A 171 5.60 9.08 0.43
N ALA A 172 6.64 8.69 -0.31
CA ALA A 172 8.02 9.03 -0.02
C ALA A 172 8.81 9.43 -1.27
N ILE A 173 9.88 10.20 -1.06
CA ILE A 173 10.82 10.59 -2.08
C ILE A 173 12.25 10.51 -1.53
N SER A 174 13.19 10.12 -2.38
CA SER A 174 14.62 10.17 -2.10
C SER A 174 15.33 11.06 -3.14
N PRO A 175 16.14 12.04 -2.70
CA PRO A 175 16.86 12.93 -3.61
C PRO A 175 18.10 12.31 -4.24
N ALA A 176 18.53 11.13 -3.79
CA ALA A 176 19.73 10.47 -4.30
C ALA A 176 19.64 8.95 -4.14
N ASN A 177 19.83 8.24 -5.24
CA ASN A 177 20.16 6.81 -5.23
C ASN A 177 21.66 6.63 -5.02
N GLU A 178 22.06 5.73 -4.12
CA GLU A 178 23.45 5.24 -3.98
C GLU A 178 24.51 6.35 -4.06
N PRO A 179 24.43 7.37 -3.17
CA PRO A 179 25.31 8.53 -3.21
C PRO A 179 26.80 8.18 -3.04
N ASP A 180 27.09 6.95 -2.58
CA ASP A 180 28.39 6.39 -2.29
C ASP A 180 28.86 5.36 -3.33
N TYR A 181 28.22 5.29 -4.51
CA TYR A 181 28.59 4.37 -5.59
C TYR A 181 28.75 5.10 -6.94
N GLN A 182 29.79 4.75 -7.70
CA GLN A 182 30.13 5.38 -8.98
C GLN A 182 29.77 4.45 -10.13
N VAL A 183 29.01 4.98 -11.10
CA VAL A 183 28.39 4.19 -12.17
C VAL A 183 28.49 4.92 -13.51
N SER A 184 28.46 4.16 -14.61
CA SER A 184 28.46 4.68 -15.99
C SER A 184 27.05 4.96 -16.55
N TYR A 185 26.01 4.66 -15.77
CA TYR A 185 24.63 5.06 -16.03
C TYR A 185 24.24 6.22 -15.10
N ASP A 186 22.97 6.63 -15.09
CA ASP A 186 22.46 7.69 -14.23
C ASP A 186 22.90 7.54 -12.77
N GLY A 187 23.68 8.49 -12.27
CA GLY A 187 24.21 8.49 -10.92
C GLY A 187 24.71 9.87 -10.51
N CYS A 188 24.73 10.15 -9.21
CA CYS A 188 25.25 11.38 -8.64
C CYS A 188 25.89 11.10 -7.30
N SER A 189 27.14 11.51 -7.13
CA SER A 189 27.88 11.28 -5.89
C SER A 189 27.52 12.36 -4.86
N TRP A 190 27.27 11.94 -3.62
CA TRP A 190 27.08 12.83 -2.50
C TRP A 190 27.83 12.33 -1.28
N SER A 191 28.46 13.22 -0.54
CA SER A 191 28.85 12.96 0.84
C SER A 191 27.64 13.07 1.79
N GLY A 192 27.73 12.45 2.96
CA GLY A 192 26.70 12.62 4.01
C GLY A 192 26.49 14.08 4.41
N ALA A 193 27.56 14.89 4.39
CA ALA A 193 27.49 16.32 4.69
C ALA A 193 26.72 17.11 3.62
N GLN A 194 26.97 16.83 2.33
CA GLN A 194 26.24 17.45 1.23
C GLN A 194 24.76 17.10 1.25
N LEU A 195 24.39 15.83 1.50
CA LEU A 195 22.99 15.44 1.64
C LEU A 195 22.33 16.12 2.84
N ARG A 196 22.99 16.14 4.00
CA ARG A 196 22.50 16.88 5.18
C ARG A 196 22.24 18.34 4.84
N ASP A 197 23.20 19.02 4.22
CA ASP A 197 23.10 20.45 3.93
C ASP A 197 22.04 20.75 2.87
N PHE A 198 21.89 19.89 1.85
CA PHE A 198 20.82 20.00 0.88
C PHE A 198 19.42 19.82 1.51
N ILE A 199 19.26 18.83 2.39
CA ILE A 199 17.99 18.62 3.12
C ILE A 199 17.68 19.82 4.01
N LYS A 200 18.68 20.27 4.77
CA LYS A 200 18.56 21.35 5.75
C LYS A 200 18.24 22.70 5.10
N ASN A 201 18.96 23.05 4.05
CA ASN A 201 18.97 24.41 3.52
C ASN A 201 18.10 24.58 2.27
N ASN A 202 17.72 23.49 1.60
CA ASN A 202 16.97 23.54 0.34
C ASN A 202 15.73 22.64 0.37
N LEU A 203 15.89 21.31 0.33
CA LEU A 203 14.76 20.41 0.11
C LEU A 203 13.67 20.52 1.20
N GLY A 204 14.06 20.47 2.46
CA GLY A 204 13.14 20.56 3.59
C GLY A 204 12.34 21.87 3.63
N PRO A 205 13.00 23.04 3.63
CA PRO A 205 12.33 24.33 3.55
C PRO A 205 11.42 24.48 2.32
N THR A 206 11.88 24.05 1.13
CA THR A 206 11.09 24.14 -0.11
C THR A 206 9.85 23.24 -0.06
N PHE A 207 9.95 22.04 0.52
CA PHE A 207 8.78 21.18 0.73
C PHE A 207 7.79 21.83 1.69
N ALA A 208 8.27 22.41 2.80
CA ALA A 208 7.42 23.09 3.76
C ALA A 208 6.71 24.31 3.16
N SER A 209 7.43 25.15 2.40
CA SER A 209 6.84 26.35 1.78
C SER A 209 5.82 26.03 0.69
N ASN A 210 5.96 24.88 0.02
CA ASN A 210 5.04 24.41 -1.03
C ASN A 210 3.97 23.43 -0.50
N ASN A 211 3.82 23.29 0.83
CA ASN A 211 2.88 22.37 1.46
C ASN A 211 3.00 20.91 0.98
N ILE A 212 4.22 20.47 0.66
CA ILE A 212 4.48 19.09 0.25
C ILE A 212 4.58 18.20 1.48
N THR A 213 3.69 17.22 1.57
CA THR A 213 3.61 16.25 2.67
C THR A 213 4.34 14.94 2.37
N THR A 214 4.88 14.77 1.16
CA THR A 214 5.67 13.61 0.76
C THR A 214 6.90 13.47 1.67
N LYS A 215 7.12 12.25 2.17
CA LYS A 215 8.15 11.94 3.16
C LYS A 215 9.53 11.87 2.53
N ILE A 216 10.57 12.36 3.22
CA ILE A 216 11.94 12.28 2.73
C ILE A 216 12.63 11.04 3.33
N LEU A 217 13.09 10.14 2.45
CA LEU A 217 13.94 8.98 2.78
C LEU A 217 15.35 9.21 2.24
N VAL A 218 16.37 8.97 3.06
CA VAL A 218 17.80 9.16 2.73
C VAL A 218 18.65 8.22 3.59
N PRO A 219 19.90 7.88 3.25
CA PRO A 219 20.67 8.27 2.07
C PRO A 219 20.52 7.32 0.87
N GLU A 220 19.91 6.15 1.04
CA GLU A 220 19.96 5.05 0.05
C GLU A 220 21.40 4.61 -0.30
N SER A 221 22.29 4.49 0.71
CA SER A 221 23.67 4.03 0.45
C SER A 221 23.69 2.60 -0.08
N TYR A 222 24.55 2.37 -1.08
CA TYR A 222 24.74 1.08 -1.76
C TYR A 222 25.12 -0.06 -0.80
N ARG A 223 25.86 0.28 0.26
CA ARG A 223 26.55 -0.68 1.14
C ARG A 223 26.03 -0.73 2.58
N ASN A 224 24.86 -0.16 2.85
CA ASN A 224 24.33 0.04 4.20
C ASN A 224 25.28 0.89 5.08
N ASP A 225 25.90 1.94 4.54
CA ASP A 225 26.79 2.80 5.32
C ASP A 225 26.00 3.70 6.28
N CYS A 226 26.08 3.40 7.57
CA CYS A 226 25.36 4.15 8.61
C CYS A 226 25.99 5.52 8.92
N SER A 227 27.22 5.81 8.48
CA SER A 227 27.87 7.12 8.71
C SER A 227 27.12 8.28 8.03
N TYR A 228 26.45 8.00 6.92
CA TYR A 228 25.55 8.94 6.26
C TYR A 228 24.33 9.24 7.13
N ALA A 229 23.69 8.21 7.68
CA ALA A 229 22.55 8.37 8.57
C ALA A 229 22.94 9.13 9.85
N ASP A 230 24.10 8.83 10.44
CA ASP A 230 24.63 9.52 11.60
C ASP A 230 24.88 11.01 11.30
N THR A 231 25.48 11.31 10.15
CA THR A 231 25.75 12.70 9.71
C THR A 231 24.46 13.50 9.50
N ILE A 232 23.46 12.91 8.82
CA ILE A 232 22.20 13.58 8.50
C ILE A 232 21.34 13.76 9.75
N LEU A 233 21.14 12.69 10.52
CA LEU A 233 20.28 12.75 11.71
C LEU A 233 20.95 13.44 12.91
N GLY A 234 22.28 13.57 12.91
CA GLY A 234 23.03 14.34 13.89
C GLY A 234 22.70 15.84 13.86
N ASP A 235 22.28 16.38 12.72
CA ASP A 235 21.81 17.77 12.60
C ASP A 235 20.30 17.86 12.84
N ALA A 236 19.89 18.63 13.85
CA ALA A 236 18.50 18.73 14.27
C ALA A 236 17.57 19.32 13.20
N THR A 237 18.06 20.25 12.37
CA THR A 237 17.26 20.88 11.33
C THR A 237 17.04 19.89 10.18
N ALA A 238 18.09 19.23 9.70
CA ALA A 238 17.95 18.19 8.67
C ALA A 238 17.03 17.05 9.16
N ARG A 239 17.27 16.56 10.38
CA ARG A 239 16.49 15.49 11.01
C ARG A 239 14.98 15.77 11.08
N ASN A 240 14.57 17.03 11.23
CA ASN A 240 13.16 17.38 11.31
C ASN A 240 12.42 17.21 9.98
N TYR A 241 13.14 17.26 8.85
CA TYR A 241 12.58 17.02 7.52
C TYR A 241 12.66 15.55 7.07
N VAL A 242 13.58 14.77 7.65
CA VAL A 242 13.77 13.35 7.31
C VAL A 242 12.73 12.48 8.00
N PHE A 243 11.97 11.72 7.22
CA PHE A 243 11.01 10.75 7.74
C PHE A 243 11.71 9.47 8.22
N GLY A 244 12.65 8.97 7.43
CA GLY A 244 13.28 7.68 7.66
C GLY A 244 14.64 7.58 6.99
N ILE A 245 15.40 6.58 7.42
CA ILE A 245 16.64 6.18 6.81
C ILE A 245 16.37 5.08 5.79
N ALA A 246 16.93 5.21 4.59
CA ALA A 246 16.87 4.18 3.56
C ALA A 246 18.28 3.69 3.21
N GLN A 247 18.42 2.40 2.93
CA GLN A 247 19.69 1.74 2.65
C GLN A 247 19.50 0.65 1.60
N HIS A 248 20.53 0.40 0.81
CA HIS A 248 20.68 -0.83 0.03
C HIS A 248 21.63 -1.77 0.75
N ILE A 249 21.69 -3.02 0.31
CA ILE A 249 22.54 -4.05 0.95
C ILE A 249 23.39 -4.79 -0.08
N TYR A 250 23.89 -4.09 -1.11
CA TYR A 250 24.76 -4.67 -2.12
C TYR A 250 26.21 -4.81 -1.65
N GLY A 251 26.76 -3.74 -1.08
CA GLY A 251 28.15 -3.70 -0.61
C GLY A 251 28.36 -4.17 0.83
N GLY A 252 27.30 -4.56 1.54
CA GLY A 252 27.36 -4.96 2.95
C GLY A 252 26.01 -4.85 3.67
N GLY A 253 25.98 -5.30 4.93
CA GLY A 253 24.77 -5.35 5.75
C GLY A 253 23.96 -6.65 5.58
N PRO A 254 22.74 -6.72 6.14
CA PRO A 254 22.03 -5.62 6.80
C PRO A 254 22.57 -5.31 8.21
N THR A 255 22.84 -4.02 8.47
CA THR A 255 23.28 -3.50 9.77
C THR A 255 22.33 -2.40 10.22
N PHE A 256 21.83 -2.48 11.46
CA PHE A 256 20.98 -1.43 12.00
C PHE A 256 21.75 -0.12 12.20
N CYS A 257 21.28 0.96 11.60
CA CYS A 257 21.84 2.28 11.84
C CYS A 257 21.29 2.84 13.16
N THR A 258 22.14 2.88 14.19
CA THR A 258 21.76 3.29 15.55
C THR A 258 21.07 4.65 15.58
N ALA A 259 21.49 5.62 14.76
CA ALA A 259 20.83 6.92 14.67
C ALA A 259 19.33 6.83 14.30
N ALA A 260 18.91 5.84 13.51
CA ALA A 260 17.48 5.65 13.22
C ALA A 260 16.70 5.31 14.49
N GLY A 261 17.24 4.44 15.35
CA GLY A 261 16.67 4.12 16.66
C GLY A 261 16.70 5.30 17.62
N THR A 262 17.85 5.96 17.76
CA THR A 262 18.05 7.12 18.65
C THR A 262 17.05 8.24 18.38
N TYR A 263 16.73 8.47 17.10
CA TYR A 263 15.85 9.55 16.67
C TYR A 263 14.46 9.11 16.23
N ASN A 264 14.09 7.85 16.52
CA ASN A 264 12.79 7.26 16.21
C ASN A 264 12.36 7.48 14.75
N LYS A 265 13.26 7.15 13.81
CA LYS A 265 13.06 7.23 12.37
C LYS A 265 12.80 5.83 11.83
N GLU A 266 11.98 5.73 10.78
CA GLU A 266 11.85 4.45 10.07
C GLU A 266 13.16 4.07 9.38
N PHE A 267 13.37 2.78 9.17
CA PHE A 267 14.57 2.23 8.54
C PHE A 267 14.19 1.25 7.43
N TRP A 268 14.43 1.62 6.18
CA TRP A 268 13.92 0.91 4.99
C TRP A 268 15.08 0.34 4.18
N GLN A 269 14.96 -0.94 3.80
CA GLN A 269 15.82 -1.50 2.78
C GLN A 269 15.08 -1.26 1.45
N THR A 270 15.65 -0.43 0.58
CA THR A 270 14.93 0.10 -0.59
C THR A 270 15.39 -0.49 -1.93
N GLU A 271 16.47 -1.27 -1.93
CA GLU A 271 16.93 -1.98 -3.12
C GLU A 271 17.88 -3.14 -2.79
N ARG A 272 17.57 -4.32 -3.32
CA ARG A 272 18.42 -5.52 -3.26
C ARG A 272 17.98 -6.53 -4.31
N SER A 273 18.95 -7.11 -4.99
CA SER A 273 18.82 -8.30 -5.81
C SER A 273 20.16 -9.05 -5.93
N SER A 274 20.28 -9.96 -6.88
CA SER A 274 21.53 -10.64 -7.23
C SER A 274 21.81 -10.52 -8.73
N PHE A 275 23.08 -10.32 -9.07
CA PHE A 275 23.57 -10.30 -10.46
C PHE A 275 23.92 -11.70 -10.98
N GLU A 276 23.72 -12.74 -10.17
CA GLU A 276 23.91 -14.14 -10.57
C GLU A 276 22.91 -14.55 -11.66
N ALA A 277 23.30 -15.56 -12.46
CA ALA A 277 22.45 -16.12 -13.51
C ALA A 277 21.03 -16.43 -13.02
N TYR A 278 20.04 -16.20 -13.89
CA TYR A 278 18.63 -16.36 -13.55
C TYR A 278 18.36 -17.76 -12.98
N ASP A 279 17.90 -17.81 -11.73
CA ASP A 279 17.59 -19.04 -11.01
C ASP A 279 16.12 -19.05 -10.57
N ALA A 280 15.34 -19.92 -11.21
CA ALA A 280 13.92 -20.08 -10.91
C ALA A 280 13.65 -20.92 -9.65
N THR A 281 14.66 -21.56 -9.06
CA THR A 281 14.52 -22.59 -8.03
C THR A 281 14.49 -22.04 -6.60
N MET A 282 14.28 -22.93 -5.63
CA MET A 282 14.37 -22.59 -4.20
C MET A 282 15.77 -22.18 -3.76
N THR A 283 16.82 -22.42 -4.53
CA THR A 283 18.18 -21.96 -4.18
C THR A 283 18.17 -20.44 -4.04
N HIS A 284 17.83 -19.70 -5.10
CA HIS A 284 17.67 -18.25 -4.98
C HIS A 284 16.43 -17.85 -4.14
N GLY A 285 15.38 -18.66 -4.10
CA GLY A 285 14.24 -18.44 -3.19
C GLY A 285 14.67 -18.33 -1.72
N LEU A 286 15.50 -19.24 -1.22
CA LEU A 286 16.02 -19.24 0.15
C LEU A 286 17.03 -18.12 0.40
N THR A 287 17.76 -17.70 -0.63
CA THR A 287 18.62 -16.50 -0.57
C THR A 287 17.76 -15.25 -0.31
N THR A 288 16.70 -15.04 -1.12
CA THR A 288 15.75 -13.94 -0.92
C THR A 288 15.08 -13.98 0.46
N ALA A 289 14.65 -15.16 0.91
CA ALA A 289 14.08 -15.34 2.26
C ALA A 289 15.07 -14.92 3.36
N GLY A 290 16.37 -15.18 3.15
CA GLY A 290 17.43 -14.82 4.08
C GLY A 290 17.66 -13.33 4.18
N TRP A 291 17.67 -12.63 3.04
CA TRP A 291 17.76 -11.18 3.03
C TRP A 291 16.60 -10.54 3.77
N ILE A 292 15.36 -10.96 3.46
CA ILE A 292 14.17 -10.43 4.14
C ILE A 292 14.24 -10.70 5.65
N HIS A 293 14.52 -11.94 6.06
CA HIS A 293 14.62 -12.29 7.48
C HIS A 293 15.71 -11.49 8.20
N ASN A 294 16.91 -11.39 7.63
CA ASN A 294 18.02 -10.65 8.26
C ASN A 294 17.71 -9.15 8.37
N CYS A 295 17.07 -8.55 7.34
CA CYS A 295 16.63 -7.16 7.42
C CYS A 295 15.62 -6.96 8.57
N LEU A 296 14.60 -7.80 8.65
CA LEU A 296 13.53 -7.64 9.64
C LEU A 296 13.98 -8.01 11.07
N VAL A 297 14.76 -9.07 11.24
CA VAL A 297 15.08 -9.64 12.55
C VAL A 297 16.39 -9.12 13.11
N ASN A 298 17.45 -9.06 12.28
CA ASN A 298 18.80 -8.69 12.77
C ASN A 298 19.04 -7.18 12.70
N ALA A 299 18.40 -6.50 11.75
CA ALA A 299 18.64 -5.08 11.51
C ALA A 299 17.39 -4.19 11.69
N ASN A 300 16.28 -4.73 12.20
CA ASN A 300 15.06 -3.98 12.53
C ASN A 300 14.50 -3.09 11.40
N TYR A 301 14.68 -3.48 10.14
CA TYR A 301 14.07 -2.75 9.03
C TYR A 301 12.54 -2.78 9.13
N ASN A 302 11.91 -1.66 8.79
CA ASN A 302 10.47 -1.48 8.66
C ASN A 302 9.95 -1.93 7.29
N ALA A 303 10.79 -1.88 6.25
CA ALA A 303 10.41 -2.26 4.89
C ALA A 303 11.55 -2.99 4.17
N PHE A 304 11.17 -3.82 3.20
CA PHE A 304 12.09 -4.50 2.28
C PHE A 304 11.61 -4.37 0.84
N LEU A 305 12.45 -3.85 -0.05
CA LEU A 305 12.18 -3.73 -1.47
C LEU A 305 13.21 -4.52 -2.28
N TYR A 306 12.70 -5.38 -3.15
CA TYR A 306 13.51 -5.99 -4.20
C TYR A 306 13.94 -4.93 -5.22
N TRP A 307 14.92 -5.25 -6.07
CA TRP A 307 15.31 -4.36 -7.16
C TRP A 307 14.21 -4.22 -8.21
N TRP A 308 14.20 -4.95 -9.32
CA TRP A 308 13.14 -4.80 -10.32
C TRP A 308 11.93 -5.68 -10.03
N LEU A 309 10.74 -5.20 -10.36
CA LEU A 309 9.52 -6.01 -10.43
C LEU A 309 9.70 -7.17 -11.41
N ALA A 310 10.34 -6.92 -12.56
CA ALA A 310 10.64 -7.96 -13.53
C ALA A 310 11.91 -7.67 -14.34
N ALA A 311 12.66 -8.73 -14.67
CA ALA A 311 13.80 -8.73 -15.57
C ALA A 311 14.16 -10.18 -15.96
N ASP A 312 14.71 -10.37 -17.16
CA ASP A 312 15.13 -11.70 -17.64
C ASP A 312 16.65 -11.93 -17.57
N GLN A 313 17.46 -10.86 -17.49
CA GLN A 313 18.91 -10.96 -17.67
C GLN A 313 19.60 -11.80 -16.58
N ASN A 314 19.11 -11.72 -15.35
CA ASN A 314 19.67 -12.38 -14.17
C ASN A 314 18.63 -12.32 -13.02
N ASN A 315 19.06 -12.53 -11.78
CA ASN A 315 18.19 -12.45 -10.62
C ASN A 315 17.81 -11.03 -10.17
N GLU A 316 18.08 -9.98 -10.96
CA GLU A 316 17.69 -8.59 -10.66
C GLU A 316 16.18 -8.38 -10.68
N GLY A 317 15.45 -9.18 -11.47
CA GLY A 317 13.99 -9.17 -11.52
C GLY A 317 13.39 -10.07 -10.45
N LEU A 318 12.39 -9.59 -9.71
CA LEU A 318 11.60 -10.40 -8.79
C LEU A 318 10.88 -11.53 -9.53
N ARG A 319 10.52 -11.30 -10.80
CA ARG A 319 10.13 -12.34 -11.77
C ARG A 319 10.76 -12.14 -13.15
N GLY A 320 10.70 -13.17 -13.98
CA GLY A 320 11.00 -13.07 -15.41
C GLY A 320 9.87 -12.37 -16.18
N VAL A 321 10.26 -11.68 -17.25
CA VAL A 321 9.35 -11.20 -18.29
C VAL A 321 8.93 -12.38 -19.16
N ASN A 322 9.92 -13.11 -19.70
CA ASN A 322 9.73 -14.33 -20.49
C ASN A 322 10.18 -15.59 -19.74
N ASN A 323 11.08 -15.46 -18.75
CA ASN A 323 11.62 -16.59 -17.98
C ASN A 323 10.67 -17.12 -16.88
N GLY A 324 9.38 -16.77 -16.95
CA GLY A 324 8.35 -17.22 -16.02
C GLY A 324 8.45 -16.61 -14.61
N VAL A 325 7.76 -17.25 -13.66
CA VAL A 325 7.70 -16.80 -12.26
C VAL A 325 8.62 -17.68 -11.40
N PRO A 326 9.74 -17.14 -10.87
CA PRO A 326 10.71 -17.89 -10.08
C PRO A 326 10.28 -18.03 -8.60
N LYS A 327 10.86 -18.98 -7.85
CA LYS A 327 10.51 -19.18 -6.42
C LYS A 327 10.75 -17.94 -5.55
N ARG A 328 11.71 -17.07 -5.89
CA ARG A 328 11.94 -15.79 -5.18
C ARG A 328 10.71 -14.87 -5.19
N PHE A 329 9.87 -14.93 -6.23
CA PHE A 329 8.59 -14.20 -6.30
C PHE A 329 7.61 -14.69 -5.23
N TRP A 330 7.41 -16.01 -5.14
CA TRP A 330 6.50 -16.62 -4.16
C TRP A 330 7.01 -16.51 -2.73
N VAL A 331 8.33 -16.60 -2.54
CA VAL A 331 8.98 -16.32 -1.25
C VAL A 331 8.72 -14.88 -0.81
N MET A 332 8.77 -13.89 -1.70
CA MET A 332 8.36 -12.53 -1.35
C MET A 332 6.91 -12.52 -0.85
N GLY A 333 6.01 -13.24 -1.54
CA GLY A 333 4.62 -13.43 -1.15
C GLY A 333 4.40 -14.07 0.23
N ASN A 334 5.28 -14.96 0.68
CA ASN A 334 5.24 -15.49 2.05
C ASN A 334 5.32 -14.39 3.11
N PHE A 335 5.92 -13.24 2.80
CA PHE A 335 5.94 -12.08 3.68
C PHE A 335 4.85 -11.08 3.29
N SER A 336 4.90 -10.57 2.05
CA SER A 336 4.11 -9.42 1.62
C SER A 336 2.60 -9.66 1.63
N LYS A 337 2.14 -10.87 1.28
CA LYS A 337 0.70 -11.16 1.21
C LYS A 337 0.02 -11.11 2.58
N PHE A 338 0.76 -11.45 3.64
CA PHE A 338 0.19 -11.66 4.98
C PHE A 338 0.62 -10.60 6.00
N ILE A 339 1.85 -10.09 5.91
CA ILE A 339 2.38 -9.06 6.80
C ILE A 339 2.08 -7.70 6.16
N ARG A 340 0.85 -7.21 6.38
CA ARG A 340 0.36 -5.95 5.78
C ARG A 340 0.96 -4.73 6.50
N PRO A 341 0.98 -3.55 5.84
CA PRO A 341 1.39 -2.30 6.49
C PRO A 341 0.69 -2.12 7.85
N GLY A 342 1.46 -1.78 8.89
CA GLY A 342 0.97 -1.64 10.27
C GLY A 342 1.10 -2.89 11.14
N PHE A 343 1.49 -4.04 10.59
CA PHE A 343 1.86 -5.20 11.41
C PHE A 343 3.06 -4.86 12.30
N ILE A 344 3.10 -5.42 13.50
CA ILE A 344 4.19 -5.21 14.46
C ILE A 344 4.94 -6.52 14.59
N ARG A 345 6.27 -6.49 14.43
CA ARG A 345 7.12 -7.65 14.70
C ARG A 345 7.09 -7.97 16.19
N ILE A 346 6.88 -9.24 16.53
CA ILE A 346 6.87 -9.75 17.92
C ILE A 346 8.03 -10.71 18.14
N ALA A 347 8.32 -10.99 19.41
CA ALA A 347 9.41 -11.91 19.76
C ALA A 347 9.14 -13.33 19.28
N ALA A 348 10.17 -13.90 18.66
CA ALA A 348 10.28 -15.29 18.27
C ALA A 348 11.75 -15.70 18.40
N ASP A 349 12.01 -16.95 18.76
CA ASP A 349 13.36 -17.51 18.64
C ASP A 349 13.78 -17.45 17.16
N ALA A 350 14.78 -16.63 16.85
CA ALA A 350 15.16 -16.35 15.46
C ALA A 350 15.75 -17.58 14.74
N ASN A 351 16.35 -18.50 15.51
CA ASN A 351 17.05 -19.70 15.02
C ASN A 351 16.72 -20.91 15.93
N PRO A 352 15.49 -21.42 15.95
CA PRO A 352 15.09 -22.46 16.90
C PRO A 352 15.75 -23.82 16.60
N ALA A 353 16.19 -24.04 15.36
CA ALA A 353 16.95 -25.22 14.94
C ALA A 353 18.06 -24.81 13.97
N THR A 354 19.06 -25.67 13.79
CA THR A 354 20.10 -25.48 12.78
C THR A 354 19.47 -25.23 11.40
N ASN A 355 19.88 -24.15 10.74
CA ASN A 355 19.41 -23.74 9.41
C ASN A 355 17.89 -23.47 9.31
N VAL A 356 17.21 -23.27 10.43
CA VAL A 356 15.82 -22.83 10.48
C VAL A 356 15.76 -21.41 11.02
N ASN A 357 15.13 -20.51 10.28
CA ASN A 357 14.90 -19.13 10.71
C ASN A 357 13.43 -18.85 10.93
N VAL A 358 13.07 -18.16 12.02
CA VAL A 358 11.68 -17.84 12.34
C VAL A 358 11.51 -16.37 12.70
N SER A 359 10.45 -15.76 12.16
CA SER A 359 10.00 -14.42 12.56
C SER A 359 8.49 -14.42 12.76
N ALA A 360 7.98 -13.59 13.67
CA ALA A 360 6.56 -13.53 13.98
C ALA A 360 6.06 -12.07 14.04
N TYR A 361 4.80 -11.88 13.69
CA TYR A 361 4.16 -10.57 13.54
C TYR A 361 2.73 -10.64 14.05
N LYS A 362 2.24 -9.52 14.58
CA LYS A 362 0.82 -9.35 14.92
C LYS A 362 0.27 -8.11 14.23
N SER A 363 -0.97 -8.19 13.77
CA SER A 363 -1.72 -7.03 13.34
C SER A 363 -2.06 -6.16 14.55
N SER A 364 -1.90 -4.84 14.41
CA SER A 364 -2.32 -3.90 15.44
C SER A 364 -3.85 -3.80 15.56
N ASN A 365 -4.60 -4.24 14.53
CA ASN A 365 -6.02 -3.87 14.36
C ASN A 365 -6.98 -5.07 14.19
N SER A 366 -6.50 -6.22 13.69
CA SER A 366 -7.38 -7.33 13.28
C SER A 366 -7.30 -8.58 14.16
N GLY A 367 -6.39 -8.62 15.14
CA GLY A 367 -6.09 -9.84 15.90
C GLY A 367 -5.41 -10.94 15.07
N THR A 368 -4.98 -10.65 13.84
CA THR A 368 -4.25 -11.58 12.97
C THR A 368 -2.80 -11.72 13.43
N TYR A 369 -2.28 -12.94 13.40
CA TYR A 369 -0.89 -13.28 13.66
C TYR A 369 -0.29 -13.97 12.43
N VAL A 370 0.97 -13.67 12.14
CA VAL A 370 1.73 -14.30 11.05
C VAL A 370 3.05 -14.79 11.61
N ILE A 371 3.38 -16.05 11.38
CA ILE A 371 4.70 -16.64 11.69
C ILE A 371 5.30 -17.08 10.36
N VAL A 372 6.51 -16.61 10.03
CA VAL A 372 7.24 -17.05 8.84
C VAL A 372 8.43 -17.89 9.29
N ALA A 373 8.46 -19.14 8.85
CA ALA A 373 9.53 -20.09 9.10
C ALA A 373 10.23 -20.47 7.80
N ILE A 374 11.57 -20.41 7.79
CA ILE A 374 12.41 -20.74 6.64
C ILE A 374 13.24 -21.97 7.03
N ASN A 375 13.07 -23.08 6.32
CA ASN A 375 13.90 -24.26 6.48
C ASN A 375 14.90 -24.36 5.31
N ARG A 376 16.19 -24.16 5.59
CA ARG A 376 17.26 -24.30 4.59
C ARG A 376 17.85 -25.71 4.52
N ASN A 377 17.44 -26.62 5.41
CA ASN A 377 17.91 -27.98 5.36
C ASN A 377 17.38 -28.70 4.13
N THR A 378 18.16 -29.67 3.63
CA THR A 378 17.78 -30.59 2.56
C THR A 378 16.81 -31.68 3.02
N SER A 379 16.55 -31.74 4.33
CA SER A 379 15.54 -32.60 4.95
C SER A 379 14.43 -31.78 5.61
N ALA A 380 13.27 -32.41 5.79
CA ALA A 380 12.21 -31.82 6.59
C ALA A 380 12.66 -31.63 8.04
N THR A 381 12.24 -30.54 8.68
CA THR A 381 12.62 -30.22 10.07
C THR A 381 11.36 -29.99 10.90
N SER A 382 11.19 -30.80 11.95
CA SER A 382 10.08 -30.66 12.89
C SER A 382 10.36 -29.54 13.89
N VAL A 383 9.42 -28.59 14.00
CA VAL A 383 9.49 -27.46 14.95
C VAL A 383 8.17 -27.35 15.72
N THR A 384 8.27 -27.25 17.05
CA THR A 384 7.17 -26.91 17.95
C THR A 384 7.17 -25.41 18.18
N PHE A 385 6.12 -24.72 17.77
CA PHE A 385 5.91 -23.29 18.03
C PHE A 385 5.15 -23.15 19.35
N SER A 386 5.85 -22.70 20.40
CA SER A 386 5.29 -22.42 21.72
C SER A 386 4.82 -20.97 21.77
N LEU A 387 3.54 -20.76 22.05
CA LEU A 387 2.86 -19.47 21.90
C LEU A 387 2.50 -18.89 23.27
N SER A 388 3.07 -17.73 23.58
CA SER A 388 2.71 -16.93 24.74
C SER A 388 2.12 -15.59 24.27
N ASN A 389 1.01 -15.16 24.87
CA ASN A 389 0.32 -13.90 24.51
C ASN A 389 -0.07 -13.81 23.01
N VAL A 390 -0.32 -14.95 22.38
CA VAL A 390 -0.84 -15.09 21.03
C VAL A 390 -2.17 -15.82 21.13
N THR A 391 -3.25 -15.17 20.74
CA THR A 391 -4.62 -15.68 20.97
C THR A 391 -5.18 -16.51 19.82
N ALA A 392 -4.41 -16.73 18.75
CA ALA A 392 -4.81 -17.58 17.64
C ALA A 392 -4.97 -19.04 18.09
N THR A 393 -6.12 -19.63 17.79
CA THR A 393 -6.45 -21.03 18.13
C THR A 393 -6.10 -22.02 17.01
N SER A 394 -5.80 -21.52 15.82
CA SER A 394 -5.30 -22.30 14.69
C SER A 394 -4.47 -21.41 13.77
N PHE A 395 -3.62 -22.04 12.97
CA PHE A 395 -2.85 -21.39 11.92
C PHE A 395 -3.00 -22.13 10.60
N THR A 396 -3.23 -21.39 9.52
CA THR A 396 -3.23 -21.90 8.15
C THR A 396 -1.83 -21.73 7.56
N PRO A 397 -1.10 -22.82 7.23
CA PRO A 397 0.20 -22.74 6.58
C PRO A 397 0.08 -22.39 5.10
N TRP A 398 1.02 -21.59 4.59
CA TRP A 398 1.19 -21.27 3.17
C TRP A 398 2.63 -21.56 2.77
N ILE A 399 2.84 -22.50 1.86
CA ILE A 399 4.16 -23.08 1.58
C ILE A 399 4.68 -22.61 0.23
N THR A 400 5.93 -22.15 0.21
CA THR A 400 6.75 -22.10 -1.00
C THR A 400 7.92 -23.08 -0.84
N SER A 401 8.05 -24.01 -1.78
CA SER A 401 9.11 -25.02 -1.84
C SER A 401 9.36 -25.41 -3.30
N SER A 402 10.17 -26.43 -3.59
CA SER A 402 10.28 -26.94 -4.96
C SER A 402 8.93 -27.40 -5.54
N SER A 403 8.03 -27.91 -4.70
CA SER A 403 6.72 -28.46 -5.10
C SER A 403 5.54 -27.49 -4.97
N TYR A 404 5.71 -26.39 -4.22
CA TYR A 404 4.62 -25.46 -3.93
C TYR A 404 5.01 -24.02 -4.22
N ASP A 405 4.03 -23.25 -4.70
CA ASP A 405 4.12 -21.82 -4.97
C ASP A 405 3.09 -21.09 -4.12
N LEU A 406 3.52 -20.62 -2.94
CA LEU A 406 2.65 -19.97 -1.96
C LEU A 406 1.31 -20.73 -1.76
N ALA A 407 1.38 -22.05 -1.62
CA ALA A 407 0.21 -22.92 -1.61
C ALA A 407 -0.37 -23.04 -0.19
N GLN A 408 -1.65 -22.70 -0.04
CA GLN A 408 -2.41 -22.89 1.20
C GLN A 408 -2.52 -24.37 1.57
N GLN A 409 -2.33 -24.67 2.85
CA GLN A 409 -2.48 -26.01 3.42
C GLN A 409 -3.64 -26.05 4.42
N ALA A 410 -3.99 -27.27 4.86
CA ALA A 410 -4.95 -27.47 5.94
C ALA A 410 -4.47 -26.76 7.23
N ALA A 411 -5.41 -26.13 7.94
CA ALA A 411 -5.12 -25.45 9.18
C ALA A 411 -4.65 -26.43 10.28
N VAL A 412 -3.72 -25.97 11.10
CA VAL A 412 -3.17 -26.70 12.24
C VAL A 412 -3.73 -26.07 13.51
N SER A 413 -4.37 -26.88 14.36
CA SER A 413 -4.92 -26.43 15.62
C SER A 413 -3.83 -26.19 16.65
N VAL A 414 -4.00 -25.13 17.46
CA VAL A 414 -3.17 -24.85 18.63
C VAL A 414 -3.75 -25.61 19.82
N SER A 415 -2.92 -26.42 20.48
CA SER A 415 -3.28 -27.18 21.67
C SER A 415 -2.25 -26.97 22.77
N GLY A 416 -2.70 -26.73 24.01
CA GLY A 416 -1.81 -26.45 25.14
C GLY A 416 -0.92 -25.21 24.92
N GLY A 417 -1.37 -24.23 24.12
CA GLY A 417 -0.59 -23.04 23.79
C GLY A 417 0.54 -23.30 22.77
N SER A 418 0.51 -24.41 22.04
CA SER A 418 1.54 -24.70 21.02
C SER A 418 0.97 -25.45 19.82
N PHE A 419 1.75 -25.51 18.74
CA PHE A 419 1.52 -26.46 17.65
C PHE A 419 2.87 -26.93 17.09
N THR A 420 2.90 -28.15 16.54
CA THR A 420 4.10 -28.70 15.90
C THR A 420 3.88 -28.83 14.41
N TYR A 421 4.88 -28.46 13.62
CA TYR A 421 4.83 -28.57 12.16
C TYR A 421 6.14 -29.16 11.62
N ASN A 422 6.02 -30.05 10.62
CA ASN A 422 7.18 -30.56 9.90
C ASN A 422 7.45 -29.68 8.68
N LEU A 423 8.36 -28.72 8.82
CA LEU A 423 8.73 -27.79 7.76
C LEU A 423 9.38 -28.58 6.62
N PRO A 424 8.85 -28.54 5.37
CA PRO A 424 9.46 -29.25 4.25
C PRO A 424 10.92 -28.84 4.03
N ALA A 425 11.72 -29.73 3.43
CA ALA A 425 13.07 -29.40 2.99
C ALA A 425 13.05 -28.17 2.07
N GLN A 426 14.04 -27.30 2.22
CA GLN A 426 14.26 -26.12 1.38
C GLN A 426 12.96 -25.33 1.10
N SER A 427 12.33 -24.83 2.17
CA SER A 427 11.01 -24.21 2.09
C SER A 427 10.88 -22.93 2.92
N VAL A 428 9.88 -22.13 2.57
CA VAL A 428 9.37 -21.02 3.37
C VAL A 428 7.91 -21.30 3.66
N VAL A 429 7.52 -21.24 4.93
CA VAL A 429 6.14 -21.48 5.39
C VAL A 429 5.66 -20.27 6.17
N SER A 430 4.54 -19.71 5.74
CA SER A 430 3.84 -18.64 6.46
C SER A 430 2.59 -19.20 7.13
N PHE A 431 2.59 -19.20 8.45
CA PHE A 431 1.45 -19.59 9.27
C PHE A 431 0.60 -18.36 9.56
N VAL A 432 -0.64 -18.34 9.08
CA VAL A 432 -1.57 -17.22 9.27
C VAL A 432 -2.68 -17.67 10.20
N GLY A 433 -2.78 -17.03 11.36
CA GLY A 433 -3.80 -17.31 12.38
C GLY A 433 -4.59 -16.06 12.72
N SER A 434 -5.85 -16.22 13.10
CA SER A 434 -6.65 -15.13 13.66
C SER A 434 -6.98 -15.43 15.11
N GLY A 435 -6.65 -14.50 15.99
CA GLY A 435 -7.04 -14.55 17.39
C GLY A 435 -8.49 -14.14 17.57
N VAL A 436 -9.11 -14.63 18.65
CA VAL A 436 -10.37 -14.04 19.13
C VAL A 436 -10.04 -12.63 19.62
N VAL A 437 -10.56 -11.62 18.94
CA VAL A 437 -10.54 -10.25 19.46
C VAL A 437 -11.49 -10.27 20.65
N GLY A 438 -10.95 -10.35 21.87
CA GLY A 438 -11.76 -10.18 23.06
C GLY A 438 -12.49 -8.86 22.95
N THR A 439 -13.81 -8.91 22.82
CA THR A 439 -14.68 -7.75 23.03
C THR A 439 -14.47 -7.33 24.48
N ALA A 440 -13.54 -6.41 24.71
CA ALA A 440 -13.48 -5.67 25.94
C ALA A 440 -14.73 -4.78 25.98
N THR A 441 -15.85 -5.34 26.42
CA THR A 441 -17.03 -4.58 26.84
C THR A 441 -16.61 -3.80 28.07
N ARG A 442 -16.06 -2.60 27.87
CA ARG A 442 -15.91 -1.62 28.94
C ARG A 442 -17.30 -1.08 29.23
N THR A 443 -17.99 -1.67 30.21
CA THR A 443 -19.08 -1.00 30.91
C THR A 443 -18.49 0.22 31.63
N PRO A 444 -18.85 1.46 31.27
CA PRO A 444 -18.30 2.64 31.92
C PRO A 444 -18.87 2.73 33.34
N THR A 445 -18.03 2.52 34.34
CA THR A 445 -18.32 3.05 35.68
C THR A 445 -17.62 4.41 35.76
N ASN A 446 -18.41 5.48 35.68
CA ASN A 446 -17.92 6.84 35.79
C ASN A 446 -17.47 7.10 37.24
N THR A 447 -16.16 7.28 37.44
CA THR A 447 -15.62 8.10 38.52
C THR A 447 -14.83 9.23 37.85
N PRO A 448 -15.26 10.50 37.97
CA PRO A 448 -14.69 11.60 37.22
C PRO A 448 -13.36 12.05 37.84
N TYR A 449 -12.30 12.05 37.05
CA TYR A 449 -11.16 12.93 37.25
C TYR A 449 -10.83 13.61 35.93
N ALA A 450 -10.83 14.94 35.96
CA ALA A 450 -10.77 15.83 34.82
C ALA A 450 -9.35 15.97 34.29
N GLY A 451 -9.04 15.21 33.25
CA GLY A 451 -8.11 15.60 32.20
C GLY A 451 -8.78 15.25 30.89
N THR A 452 -9.26 16.25 30.15
CA THR A 452 -9.98 16.05 28.88
C THR A 452 -8.96 15.90 27.75
N PRO A 453 -8.68 14.70 27.21
CA PRO A 453 -8.14 14.57 25.86
C PRO A 453 -9.20 15.04 24.88
N THR A 454 -8.98 16.17 24.22
CA THR A 454 -9.84 16.61 23.12
C THR A 454 -9.53 15.73 21.91
N PHE A 455 -10.42 14.78 21.62
CA PHE A 455 -10.39 14.01 20.38
C PHE A 455 -11.11 14.82 19.30
N THR A 456 -10.38 15.46 18.41
CA THR A 456 -10.96 15.91 17.14
C THR A 456 -11.05 14.71 16.21
N ARG A 457 -12.27 14.35 15.79
CA ARG A 457 -12.45 13.53 14.58
C ARG A 457 -11.84 14.32 13.43
N SER A 458 -10.70 13.88 12.89
CA SER A 458 -10.41 14.21 11.50
C SER A 458 -11.47 13.53 10.63
N PRO A 459 -12.03 14.23 9.63
CA PRO A 459 -12.97 13.61 8.71
C PRO A 459 -12.33 12.38 8.09
N THR A 460 -13.15 11.33 7.94
CA THR A 460 -12.94 10.19 7.04
C THR A 460 -12.17 10.65 5.81
N SER A 461 -11.14 9.90 5.40
CA SER A 461 -10.45 10.14 4.14
C SER A 461 -11.50 10.46 3.08
N ALA A 462 -11.44 11.67 2.51
CA ALA A 462 -12.38 12.07 1.48
C ALA A 462 -12.42 10.95 0.43
N PRO A 463 -13.60 10.61 -0.12
CA PRO A 463 -13.65 9.74 -1.28
C PRO A 463 -12.64 10.27 -2.30
N VAL A 464 -11.79 9.39 -2.84
CA VAL A 464 -10.82 9.80 -3.86
C VAL A 464 -11.66 10.26 -5.05
N SER A 465 -11.60 11.54 -5.36
CA SER A 465 -12.37 12.14 -6.44
C SER A 465 -11.53 12.31 -7.70
N VAL A 466 -12.16 12.12 -8.85
CA VAL A 466 -11.62 12.45 -10.17
C VAL A 466 -12.35 13.69 -10.65
N LEU A 467 -11.63 14.80 -10.78
CA LEU A 467 -12.19 16.05 -11.27
C LEU A 467 -12.62 15.87 -12.72
N LEU A 468 -13.91 16.09 -13.01
CA LEU A 468 -14.40 16.21 -14.37
C LEU A 468 -14.17 17.64 -14.85
N ASP A 469 -14.51 18.64 -14.03
CA ASP A 469 -14.35 20.05 -14.37
C ASP A 469 -14.44 20.93 -13.12
N ASP A 470 -13.52 21.88 -12.95
CA ASP A 470 -13.55 22.95 -11.93
C ASP A 470 -13.92 24.32 -12.52
N MET A 471 -14.11 24.41 -13.84
CA MET A 471 -14.47 25.62 -14.59
C MET A 471 -13.42 26.73 -14.59
N GLU A 472 -12.31 26.60 -13.85
CA GLU A 472 -11.39 27.72 -13.56
C GLU A 472 -10.58 28.19 -14.78
N ASP A 473 -10.52 27.38 -15.84
CA ASP A 473 -9.90 27.76 -17.11
C ASP A 473 -10.81 28.61 -18.01
N GLY A 474 -12.09 28.77 -17.64
CA GLY A 474 -13.08 29.59 -18.34
C GLY A 474 -13.50 29.06 -19.72
N ASN A 475 -13.11 27.83 -20.10
CA ASN A 475 -13.48 27.24 -21.38
C ASN A 475 -14.75 26.39 -21.27
N THR A 476 -15.32 25.96 -22.39
CA THR A 476 -16.55 25.13 -22.44
C THR A 476 -16.23 23.66 -22.70
N THR A 477 -15.11 23.15 -22.18
CA THR A 477 -14.62 21.78 -22.40
C THR A 477 -14.10 21.20 -21.10
N ASN A 478 -14.70 20.12 -20.62
CA ASN A 478 -14.27 19.48 -19.38
C ASN A 478 -12.90 18.78 -19.54
N ASN A 479 -12.32 18.34 -18.41
CA ASN A 479 -11.00 17.69 -18.37
C ASN A 479 -10.94 16.35 -19.13
N TRP A 480 -12.10 15.77 -19.51
CA TRP A 480 -12.17 14.57 -20.34
C TRP A 480 -12.40 14.90 -21.83
N GLY A 481 -12.39 16.19 -22.18
CA GLY A 481 -12.51 16.71 -23.54
C GLY A 481 -13.95 16.87 -24.05
N GLY A 482 -14.95 16.63 -23.21
CA GLY A 482 -16.35 16.79 -23.61
C GLY A 482 -16.85 18.22 -23.48
N ALA A 483 -17.67 18.64 -24.44
CA ALA A 483 -18.18 20.00 -24.50
C ALA A 483 -19.31 20.24 -23.48
N TRP A 484 -19.31 21.44 -22.88
CA TRP A 484 -20.46 21.99 -22.18
C TRP A 484 -21.47 22.60 -23.15
N TYR A 485 -22.75 22.45 -22.82
CA TYR A 485 -23.84 22.93 -23.66
C TYR A 485 -25.08 23.30 -22.83
N SER A 486 -25.95 24.10 -23.44
CA SER A 486 -27.30 24.39 -22.95
C SER A 486 -28.34 23.92 -23.97
N TYR A 487 -29.48 23.43 -23.49
CA TYR A 487 -30.60 22.98 -24.34
C TYR A 487 -31.93 23.47 -23.79
N SER A 488 -32.92 23.62 -24.67
CA SER A 488 -34.25 24.12 -24.31
C SER A 488 -35.31 23.68 -25.31
N GLY A 489 -36.51 23.39 -24.82
CA GLY A 489 -37.70 23.08 -25.60
C GLY A 489 -38.42 24.31 -26.14
N THR A 490 -39.60 24.08 -26.72
CA THR A 490 -40.36 25.13 -27.42
C THR A 490 -40.89 26.18 -26.44
N GLY A 491 -40.76 27.46 -26.78
CA GLY A 491 -41.27 28.56 -25.95
C GLY A 491 -40.45 28.86 -24.68
N THR A 492 -39.37 28.11 -24.42
CA THR A 492 -38.44 28.35 -23.32
C THR A 492 -37.36 29.36 -23.70
N THR A 493 -37.09 30.34 -22.84
CA THR A 493 -35.92 31.24 -22.96
C THR A 493 -34.79 30.76 -22.08
N ILE A 494 -33.53 30.75 -22.56
CA ILE A 494 -32.35 30.37 -21.78
C ILE A 494 -31.22 31.39 -22.01
N THR A 495 -30.46 31.69 -20.95
CA THR A 495 -29.33 32.64 -20.97
C THR A 495 -28.22 32.12 -20.06
N PRO A 496 -26.93 32.18 -20.48
CA PRO A 496 -26.44 32.66 -21.77
C PRO A 496 -26.74 31.69 -22.92
N LYS A 497 -26.89 32.23 -24.13
CA LYS A 497 -27.04 31.48 -25.39
C LYS A 497 -26.25 32.22 -26.49
N PRO A 498 -25.16 31.66 -27.05
CA PRO A 498 -24.59 30.34 -26.78
C PRO A 498 -24.11 30.16 -25.32
N PHE A 499 -23.97 28.90 -24.89
CA PHE A 499 -23.46 28.59 -23.56
C PHE A 499 -22.01 29.10 -23.42
N VAL A 500 -21.72 29.73 -22.28
CA VAL A 500 -20.38 30.19 -21.91
C VAL A 500 -20.19 29.97 -20.42
N MET A 501 -18.94 29.81 -19.98
CA MET A 501 -18.62 29.91 -18.56
C MET A 501 -18.80 31.35 -18.09
N THR A 502 -19.41 31.52 -16.93
CA THR A 502 -19.70 32.84 -16.35
C THR A 502 -18.77 33.12 -15.18
N ALA A 503 -18.36 34.36 -15.00
CA ALA A 503 -17.42 34.73 -13.94
C ALA A 503 -18.00 34.52 -12.52
N GLY A 504 -17.16 34.05 -11.60
CA GLY A 504 -17.43 33.76 -10.20
C GLY A 504 -17.78 32.29 -9.96
N GLY A 505 -17.31 31.71 -8.86
CA GLY A 505 -17.56 30.31 -8.49
C GLY A 505 -17.73 30.11 -6.98
N MET A 506 -17.53 28.89 -6.52
CA MET A 506 -17.58 28.50 -5.12
C MET A 506 -16.26 28.79 -4.38
N THR A 507 -16.28 28.80 -3.06
CA THR A 507 -15.07 29.14 -2.28
C THR A 507 -14.00 28.07 -2.47
N GLY A 508 -12.93 28.39 -3.21
CA GLY A 508 -11.84 27.47 -3.58
C GLY A 508 -11.80 27.09 -5.07
N SER A 509 -12.77 27.56 -5.87
CA SER A 509 -12.87 27.49 -7.33
C SER A 509 -13.69 28.71 -7.75
N ALA A 510 -13.04 29.87 -7.80
CA ALA A 510 -13.74 31.15 -7.66
C ALA A 510 -13.81 31.95 -8.95
N LEU A 511 -13.07 31.56 -9.99
CA LEU A 511 -12.92 32.34 -11.22
C LEU A 511 -14.15 32.22 -12.10
N TYR A 512 -14.69 31.01 -12.27
CA TYR A 512 -15.80 30.76 -13.18
C TYR A 512 -16.78 29.70 -12.66
N ARG A 513 -17.94 29.62 -13.32
CA ARG A 513 -18.97 28.60 -13.09
C ARG A 513 -19.75 28.33 -14.36
N ALA A 514 -20.33 27.14 -14.45
CA ALA A 514 -21.40 26.84 -15.38
C ALA A 514 -22.70 27.46 -14.84
N GLN A 515 -23.36 28.33 -15.61
CA GLN A 515 -24.62 28.95 -15.18
C GLN A 515 -25.62 28.99 -16.32
N ILE A 516 -26.88 28.67 -16.01
CA ILE A 516 -28.00 29.00 -16.87
C ILE A 516 -29.15 29.61 -16.06
N GLN A 517 -29.81 30.59 -16.68
CA GLN A 517 -31.08 31.14 -16.26
C GLN A 517 -32.11 30.93 -17.37
N ALA A 518 -33.32 30.50 -17.02
CA ALA A 518 -34.37 30.25 -17.99
C ALA A 518 -35.77 30.56 -17.45
N THR A 519 -36.68 30.87 -18.37
CA THR A 519 -38.13 30.80 -18.16
C THR A 519 -38.63 29.61 -18.95
N VAL A 520 -38.91 28.52 -18.25
CA VAL A 520 -39.20 27.19 -18.81
C VAL A 520 -40.68 27.07 -19.13
N ALA A 521 -41.00 26.89 -20.42
CA ALA A 521 -42.34 26.59 -20.90
C ALA A 521 -42.53 25.11 -21.26
N ASP A 522 -41.44 24.43 -21.60
CA ASP A 522 -41.38 23.02 -22.01
C ASP A 522 -40.29 22.30 -21.19
N TYR A 523 -39.03 22.39 -21.61
CA TYR A 523 -37.86 21.97 -20.82
C TYR A 523 -36.69 22.91 -21.02
N ALA A 524 -35.75 22.92 -20.07
CA ALA A 524 -34.46 23.59 -20.21
C ALA A 524 -33.40 22.88 -19.38
N GLY A 525 -32.13 22.99 -19.78
CA GLY A 525 -31.03 22.47 -18.99
C GLY A 525 -29.67 22.83 -19.55
N MET A 526 -28.64 22.45 -18.80
CA MET A 526 -27.26 22.43 -19.26
C MET A 526 -26.65 21.06 -19.00
N GLY A 527 -25.60 20.73 -19.73
CA GLY A 527 -24.90 19.48 -19.55
C GLY A 527 -23.49 19.53 -20.09
N THR A 528 -22.78 18.44 -19.85
CA THR A 528 -21.43 18.23 -20.37
C THR A 528 -21.30 16.80 -20.86
N ASN A 529 -20.81 16.63 -22.10
CA ASN A 529 -20.51 15.30 -22.64
C ASN A 529 -19.30 14.71 -21.89
N LEU A 530 -19.22 13.40 -21.72
CA LEU A 530 -18.09 12.80 -21.00
C LEU A 530 -16.82 12.64 -21.86
N ASN A 531 -16.93 12.79 -23.17
CA ASN A 531 -15.80 12.76 -24.11
C ASN A 531 -16.11 13.61 -25.36
N PRO A 532 -15.10 13.94 -26.19
CA PRO A 532 -15.28 14.78 -27.37
C PRO A 532 -16.15 14.15 -28.47
N SER A 533 -16.24 12.82 -28.50
CA SER A 533 -16.92 12.06 -29.55
C SER A 533 -18.40 11.79 -29.24
N GLU A 534 -18.89 12.24 -28.08
CA GLU A 534 -20.25 11.99 -27.58
C GLU A 534 -20.61 10.50 -27.52
N THR A 535 -19.62 9.64 -27.33
CA THR A 535 -19.82 8.19 -27.21
C THR A 535 -19.98 7.77 -25.76
N ALA A 536 -20.52 6.57 -25.54
CA ALA A 536 -20.71 6.03 -24.20
C ALA A 536 -19.38 5.81 -23.46
N VAL A 537 -19.33 6.25 -22.20
CA VAL A 537 -18.24 6.04 -21.24
C VAL A 537 -18.69 5.07 -20.15
N ASN A 538 -17.79 4.17 -19.75
CA ASN A 538 -18.02 3.23 -18.67
C ASN A 538 -17.68 3.88 -17.32
N LEU A 539 -18.70 4.09 -16.48
CA LEU A 539 -18.56 4.69 -15.16
C LEU A 539 -18.64 3.69 -14.00
N THR A 540 -18.55 2.37 -14.25
CA THR A 540 -18.67 1.33 -13.22
C THR A 540 -17.59 1.37 -12.13
N SER A 541 -16.48 2.06 -12.37
CA SER A 541 -15.41 2.29 -11.37
C SER A 541 -15.69 3.44 -10.40
N TYR A 542 -16.75 4.21 -10.62
CA TYR A 542 -17.14 5.35 -9.81
C TYR A 542 -18.40 5.04 -8.99
N THR A 543 -18.48 5.55 -7.78
CA THR A 543 -19.61 5.32 -6.86
C THR A 543 -20.64 6.45 -6.91
N ALA A 544 -20.22 7.67 -7.25
CA ALA A 544 -21.10 8.84 -7.31
C ALA A 544 -20.52 9.95 -8.18
N VAL A 545 -21.37 10.89 -8.60
CA VAL A 545 -20.99 12.23 -9.07
C VAL A 545 -21.19 13.20 -7.91
N GLU A 546 -20.23 14.09 -7.68
CA GLU A 546 -20.35 15.18 -6.73
C GLU A 546 -20.15 16.51 -7.45
N PHE A 547 -20.97 17.51 -7.14
CA PHE A 547 -20.85 18.86 -7.67
C PHE A 547 -21.34 19.90 -6.66
N TRP A 548 -20.85 21.13 -6.78
CA TRP A 548 -21.40 22.26 -6.04
C TRP A 548 -22.49 22.94 -6.84
N VAL A 549 -23.55 23.36 -6.16
CA VAL A 549 -24.69 24.02 -6.76
C VAL A 549 -25.17 25.22 -5.96
N MET A 550 -25.59 26.26 -6.67
CA MET A 550 -26.27 27.44 -6.14
C MET A 550 -27.39 27.82 -7.12
N GLY A 551 -28.44 28.46 -6.64
CA GLY A 551 -29.56 28.89 -7.49
C GLY A 551 -30.58 29.74 -6.75
N ASN A 552 -31.81 29.74 -7.25
CA ASN A 552 -32.94 30.50 -6.72
C ASN A 552 -33.74 29.78 -5.60
N GLY A 553 -33.26 28.63 -5.11
CA GLY A 553 -33.96 27.77 -4.16
C GLY A 553 -34.89 26.73 -4.79
N GLY A 554 -34.97 26.66 -6.12
CA GLY A 554 -35.82 25.71 -6.85
C GLY A 554 -35.35 24.26 -6.78
N THR A 555 -36.28 23.35 -7.10
CA THR A 555 -36.00 21.92 -7.29
C THR A 555 -35.77 21.63 -8.77
N TYR A 556 -34.69 20.91 -9.04
CA TYR A 556 -34.17 20.58 -10.37
C TYR A 556 -33.92 19.09 -10.50
N TRP A 557 -33.59 18.65 -11.70
CA TRP A 557 -33.35 17.25 -12.01
C TRP A 557 -31.94 17.05 -12.56
N PHE A 558 -31.13 16.26 -11.87
CA PHE A 558 -29.86 15.79 -12.38
C PHE A 558 -30.05 14.44 -13.05
N GLN A 559 -29.47 14.23 -14.24
CA GLN A 559 -29.64 12.99 -14.99
C GLN A 559 -28.40 12.55 -15.75
N PHE A 560 -28.34 11.25 -15.99
CA PHE A 560 -27.34 10.59 -16.84
C PHE A 560 -27.95 10.25 -18.19
N THR A 561 -27.38 10.77 -19.28
CA THR A 561 -27.83 10.39 -20.62
C THR A 561 -27.21 9.06 -21.03
N GLN A 562 -27.97 8.25 -21.77
CA GLN A 562 -27.55 6.93 -22.23
C GLN A 562 -27.94 6.76 -23.70
N PRO A 563 -27.13 6.08 -24.54
CA PRO A 563 -27.48 5.86 -25.93
C PRO A 563 -28.80 5.09 -26.11
N SER A 564 -29.18 4.30 -25.11
CA SER A 564 -30.41 3.50 -25.11
C SER A 564 -31.69 4.29 -24.81
N ILE A 565 -31.59 5.56 -24.42
CA ILE A 565 -32.73 6.41 -24.06
C ILE A 565 -32.81 7.58 -25.04
N THR A 566 -33.82 7.59 -25.91
CA THR A 566 -33.96 8.57 -27.00
C THR A 566 -35.16 9.51 -26.84
N ASP A 567 -36.02 9.25 -25.86
CA ASP A 567 -37.24 10.03 -25.58
C ASP A 567 -37.03 11.12 -24.51
N GLY A 568 -35.82 11.22 -23.96
CA GLY A 568 -35.44 12.21 -22.95
C GLY A 568 -35.79 11.83 -21.50
N ASP A 569 -36.41 10.67 -21.26
CA ASP A 569 -36.77 10.21 -19.89
C ASP A 569 -35.58 9.53 -19.21
N HIS A 570 -34.51 10.30 -18.98
CA HIS A 570 -33.24 9.80 -18.45
C HIS A 570 -33.29 9.48 -16.95
N PHE A 571 -32.46 8.52 -16.51
CA PHE A 571 -32.29 8.18 -15.09
C PHE A 571 -31.60 9.31 -14.32
N GLY A 572 -32.15 9.66 -13.17
CA GLY A 572 -31.69 10.80 -12.40
C GLY A 572 -32.26 10.88 -10.99
N VAL A 573 -32.01 12.03 -10.36
CA VAL A 573 -32.55 12.41 -9.04
C VAL A 573 -32.99 13.87 -9.04
N THR A 574 -33.92 14.20 -8.15
CA THR A 574 -34.18 15.60 -7.80
C THR A 574 -33.07 16.15 -6.90
N PHE A 575 -32.76 17.43 -7.05
CA PHE A 575 -31.92 18.17 -6.12
C PHE A 575 -32.41 19.62 -5.99
N THR A 576 -32.00 20.33 -4.93
CA THR A 576 -32.35 21.74 -4.72
C THR A 576 -31.12 22.62 -4.96
N ALA A 577 -31.29 23.77 -5.61
CA ALA A 577 -30.23 24.76 -5.80
C ALA A 577 -30.45 25.99 -4.90
N PRO A 578 -29.97 26.00 -3.64
CA PRO A 578 -30.21 27.09 -2.70
C PRO A 578 -29.41 28.35 -3.05
N ALA A 579 -29.71 29.46 -2.37
CA ALA A 579 -29.02 30.76 -2.57
C ALA A 579 -27.53 30.75 -2.16
N THR A 580 -27.06 29.69 -1.50
CA THR A 580 -25.67 29.48 -1.07
C THR A 580 -25.09 28.24 -1.72
N TRP A 581 -23.80 28.24 -2.06
CA TRP A 581 -23.12 27.06 -2.62
C TRP A 581 -23.29 25.84 -1.70
N THR A 582 -23.90 24.80 -2.24
CA THR A 582 -24.22 23.56 -1.54
C THR A 582 -23.74 22.40 -2.39
N LYS A 583 -23.08 21.45 -1.74
CA LYS A 583 -22.57 20.25 -2.40
C LYS A 583 -23.69 19.22 -2.55
N VAL A 584 -23.80 18.62 -3.72
CA VAL A 584 -24.73 17.53 -4.04
C VAL A 584 -23.92 16.31 -4.46
N THR A 585 -24.31 15.14 -3.96
CA THR A 585 -23.70 13.84 -4.30
C THR A 585 -24.79 12.93 -4.86
N VAL A 586 -24.64 12.50 -6.11
CA VAL A 586 -25.58 11.62 -6.82
C VAL A 586 -24.94 10.24 -7.01
N PRO A 587 -25.46 9.17 -6.39
CA PRO A 587 -24.93 7.82 -6.58
C PRO A 587 -25.04 7.35 -8.04
N ILE A 588 -24.04 6.61 -8.51
CA ILE A 588 -24.08 5.90 -9.80
C ILE A 588 -24.57 4.47 -9.52
N ASP A 589 -25.82 4.38 -9.08
CA ASP A 589 -26.45 3.13 -8.62
C ASP A 589 -27.91 3.09 -9.07
N ALA A 590 -28.30 2.02 -9.76
CA ALA A 590 -29.67 1.83 -10.25
C ALA A 590 -30.71 1.86 -9.12
N SER A 591 -30.35 1.49 -7.90
CA SER A 591 -31.27 1.51 -6.75
C SER A 591 -31.57 2.93 -6.23
N ALA A 592 -30.73 3.91 -6.57
CA ALA A 592 -30.83 5.30 -6.13
C ALA A 592 -31.34 6.25 -7.22
N LEU A 593 -31.55 5.76 -8.44
CA LEU A 593 -31.94 6.55 -9.61
C LEU A 593 -33.30 6.11 -10.14
N SER A 594 -34.06 7.05 -10.68
CA SER A 594 -35.34 6.75 -11.35
C SER A 594 -35.48 7.52 -12.66
N GLN A 595 -36.31 7.02 -13.58
CA GLN A 595 -36.88 7.82 -14.66
C GLN A 595 -38.04 8.68 -14.10
N ARG A 596 -38.45 9.72 -14.82
CA ARG A 596 -39.61 10.56 -14.44
C ARG A 596 -40.94 9.94 -14.86
N GLY A 597 -40.92 8.97 -15.78
CA GLY A 597 -42.06 8.13 -16.11
C GLY A 597 -42.96 8.68 -17.22
N PHE A 598 -42.43 9.54 -18.10
CA PHE A 598 -43.13 10.00 -19.30
C PHE A 598 -42.69 9.27 -20.58
N GLY A 599 -41.55 8.58 -20.54
CA GLY A 599 -40.98 7.83 -21.65
C GLY A 599 -41.11 6.31 -21.50
N ALA A 600 -40.41 5.58 -22.36
CA ALA A 600 -40.32 4.13 -22.33
C ALA A 600 -39.45 3.67 -21.13
N ALA A 601 -39.97 2.70 -20.39
CA ALA A 601 -39.23 2.07 -19.30
C ALA A 601 -37.93 1.45 -19.82
N SER A 602 -36.81 1.84 -19.22
CA SER A 602 -35.45 1.46 -19.62
C SER A 602 -34.68 0.86 -18.44
N THR A 603 -33.44 0.42 -18.67
CA THR A 603 -32.55 -0.08 -17.61
C THR A 603 -31.34 0.83 -17.47
N PHE A 604 -31.09 1.32 -16.25
CA PHE A 604 -29.90 2.12 -15.97
C PHE A 604 -28.64 1.25 -16.17
N THR A 605 -27.71 1.72 -17.00
CA THR A 605 -26.48 0.99 -17.33
C THR A 605 -25.28 1.89 -17.05
N PRO A 606 -24.64 1.78 -15.86
CA PRO A 606 -23.48 2.59 -15.48
C PRO A 606 -22.30 2.49 -16.48
N GLY A 607 -22.22 1.39 -17.22
CA GLY A 607 -21.21 1.17 -18.25
C GLY A 607 -21.45 1.90 -19.57
N SER A 608 -22.55 2.65 -19.70
CA SER A 608 -22.97 3.25 -20.98
C SER A 608 -23.61 4.64 -20.79
N ILE A 609 -22.81 5.60 -20.31
CA ILE A 609 -23.25 6.99 -20.06
C ILE A 609 -22.59 7.93 -21.08
N ILE A 610 -23.36 8.85 -21.68
CA ILE A 610 -22.83 9.84 -22.64
C ILE A 610 -22.51 11.17 -21.97
N ALA A 611 -23.42 11.70 -21.15
CA ALA A 611 -23.34 13.04 -20.58
C ALA A 611 -23.96 13.11 -19.19
N LEU A 612 -23.55 14.15 -18.44
CA LEU A 612 -24.21 14.60 -17.22
C LEU A 612 -25.07 15.83 -17.55
N GLN A 613 -26.29 15.90 -17.03
CA GLN A 613 -27.21 17.01 -17.29
C GLN A 613 -27.90 17.51 -16.02
N TRP A 614 -28.05 18.83 -15.94
CA TRP A 614 -28.83 19.53 -14.92
C TRP A 614 -30.00 20.24 -15.60
N ALA A 615 -31.21 19.78 -15.31
CA ALA A 615 -32.42 20.11 -16.04
C ALA A 615 -33.53 20.70 -15.15
N SER A 616 -34.47 21.39 -15.80
CA SER A 616 -35.74 21.79 -15.19
C SER A 616 -36.53 20.57 -14.72
N TYR A 617 -37.06 20.64 -13.50
CA TYR A 617 -38.00 19.65 -12.99
C TYR A 617 -39.45 19.97 -13.38
N SER A 618 -39.79 21.25 -13.53
CA SER A 618 -41.12 21.75 -13.92
C SER A 618 -41.02 23.07 -14.67
N ASN A 619 -42.14 23.53 -15.25
CA ASN A 619 -42.25 24.84 -15.88
C ASN A 619 -42.05 25.98 -14.86
N GLY A 620 -41.57 27.13 -15.34
CA GLY A 620 -41.30 28.30 -14.52
C GLY A 620 -39.83 28.72 -14.53
N ALA A 621 -39.39 29.42 -13.48
CA ALA A 621 -38.05 29.98 -13.41
C ALA A 621 -37.00 28.91 -13.07
N LEU A 622 -35.93 28.86 -13.88
CA LEU A 622 -34.74 28.07 -13.62
C LEU A 622 -33.54 29.01 -13.46
N ASP A 623 -32.80 28.88 -12.36
CA ASP A 623 -31.52 29.56 -12.15
C ASP A 623 -30.62 28.59 -11.40
N ILE A 624 -29.67 28.02 -12.12
CA ILE A 624 -28.71 27.05 -11.58
C ILE A 624 -27.29 27.45 -11.95
N ARG A 625 -26.41 27.30 -10.97
CA ARG A 625 -24.97 27.52 -11.04
C ARG A 625 -24.29 26.25 -10.57
N ILE A 626 -23.39 25.70 -11.38
CA ILE A 626 -22.68 24.46 -11.12
C ILE A 626 -21.17 24.73 -11.13
N ASP A 627 -20.48 24.10 -10.21
CA ASP A 627 -19.05 24.23 -10.02
C ASP A 627 -18.45 22.93 -9.46
N ASN A 628 -17.16 22.69 -9.66
CA ASN A 628 -16.40 21.54 -9.15
C ASN A 628 -17.12 20.20 -9.31
N VAL A 629 -17.36 19.80 -10.56
CA VAL A 629 -17.94 18.50 -10.91
C VAL A 629 -16.87 17.43 -10.85
N GLN A 630 -17.08 16.40 -10.03
CA GLN A 630 -16.12 15.32 -9.82
C GLN A 630 -16.80 13.96 -9.66
N PHE A 631 -16.12 12.89 -10.02
CA PHE A 631 -16.54 11.52 -9.74
C PHE A 631 -15.90 11.01 -8.46
N LEU A 632 -16.69 10.41 -7.57
CA LEU A 632 -16.18 9.74 -6.38
C LEU A 632 -15.85 8.29 -6.71
N THR A 633 -14.70 7.81 -6.25
CA THR A 633 -14.33 6.38 -6.33
C THR A 633 -14.49 5.70 -4.96
N TYR A 634 -14.61 4.38 -4.98
CA TYR A 634 -14.73 3.57 -3.77
C TYR A 634 -13.46 3.70 -2.91
N ASN A 635 -13.61 4.30 -1.71
CA ASN A 635 -12.56 4.37 -0.70
C ASN A 635 -13.00 3.57 0.54
N PRO A 636 -12.47 2.35 0.80
CA PRO A 636 -12.81 1.64 2.02
C PRO A 636 -12.26 2.43 3.23
N PRO A 637 -13.06 2.69 4.29
CA PRO A 637 -12.64 3.52 5.40
C PRO A 637 -11.45 2.88 6.14
N THR A 638 -10.34 3.62 6.23
CA THR A 638 -9.19 3.27 7.08
C THR A 638 -9.25 4.10 8.36
N PRO A 639 -9.57 3.52 9.54
CA PRO A 639 -9.54 4.26 10.79
C PRO A 639 -8.09 4.54 11.19
N THR A 640 -7.70 5.81 11.30
CA THR A 640 -6.40 6.21 11.85
C THR A 640 -6.61 7.06 13.10
N ARG A 641 -5.98 6.69 14.21
CA ARG A 641 -5.95 7.44 15.48
C ARG A 641 -4.59 8.11 15.61
N THR A 642 -4.56 9.43 15.79
CA THR A 642 -3.34 10.16 16.16
C THR A 642 -3.47 10.64 17.60
N GLN A 643 -2.51 10.28 18.45
CA GLN A 643 -2.38 10.76 19.82
C GLN A 643 -1.35 11.89 19.83
N THR A 644 -1.77 13.11 20.17
CA THR A 644 -0.83 14.21 20.42
C THR A 644 -0.47 14.21 21.90
N SER A 645 0.79 13.97 22.24
CA SER A 645 1.29 14.14 23.61
C SER A 645 1.73 15.59 23.81
N VAL A 646 1.12 16.29 24.76
CA VAL A 646 1.65 17.54 25.29
C VAL A 646 2.50 17.18 26.52
N MET A 647 3.78 17.50 26.48
CA MET A 647 4.67 17.33 27.64
C MET A 647 4.27 18.33 28.75
N PRO A 648 3.97 17.88 29.98
CA PRO A 648 3.79 18.80 31.09
C PRO A 648 5.15 19.23 31.65
N SER A 649 5.32 20.53 31.93
CA SER A 649 6.41 21.04 32.75
C SER A 649 6.20 20.59 34.20
N ALA A 650 7.20 19.92 34.77
CA ALA A 650 7.17 19.47 36.15
C ALA A 650 7.35 20.68 37.09
N THR A 651 6.38 20.92 37.96
CA THR A 651 6.59 21.73 39.18
C THR A 651 6.38 20.80 40.37
N ASN A 652 7.43 20.55 41.15
CA ASN A 652 7.38 19.67 42.32
C ASN A 652 6.72 20.40 43.50
N THR A 653 5.69 19.82 44.09
CA THR A 653 5.25 20.15 45.46
C THR A 653 5.17 18.86 46.28
N PRO A 654 5.87 18.74 47.42
CA PRO A 654 5.84 17.53 48.22
C PRO A 654 4.68 17.54 49.22
N THR A 655 3.91 16.46 49.28
CA THR A 655 2.91 16.25 50.35
C THR A 655 3.15 14.92 51.05
N ARG A 656 3.31 14.98 52.38
CA ARG A 656 3.51 13.83 53.28
C ARG A 656 2.18 13.23 53.78
N THR A 657 2.07 11.91 53.63
CA THR A 657 1.69 10.87 54.63
C THR A 657 0.32 10.90 55.33
N ARG A 658 -0.42 9.76 55.23
CA ARG A 658 -0.65 8.80 56.35
C ARG A 658 -1.41 7.55 55.89
N THR A 659 -0.88 6.37 56.20
CA THR A 659 -1.53 5.07 55.98
C THR A 659 -2.06 4.56 57.32
N SER A 660 -3.33 4.18 57.40
CA SER A 660 -3.89 3.44 58.54
C SER A 660 -4.08 1.98 58.15
N THR A 661 -3.38 1.09 58.85
CA THR A 661 -3.53 -0.38 58.73
C THR A 661 -4.64 -0.83 59.67
N ALA A 662 -5.61 -1.61 59.19
CA ALA A 662 -6.60 -2.28 60.05
C ALA A 662 -6.15 -3.72 60.33
N THR A 663 -5.97 -4.04 61.62
CA THR A 663 -5.69 -5.38 62.14
C THR A 663 -7.01 -6.09 62.47
N TRP A 664 -7.16 -7.35 62.05
CA TRP A 664 -8.28 -8.20 62.46
C TRP A 664 -7.85 -9.11 63.62
N THR A 665 -8.66 -9.15 64.68
CA THR A 665 -8.51 -10.09 65.80
C THR A 665 -9.66 -11.10 65.74
N ARG A 666 -9.35 -12.40 65.77
CA ARG A 666 -10.32 -13.48 65.99
C ARG A 666 -10.43 -13.74 67.49
N THR A 667 -11.65 -13.80 68.01
CA THR A 667 -11.95 -14.32 69.36
C THR A 667 -12.62 -15.68 69.21
N ASN A 668 -11.98 -16.72 69.75
CA ASN A 668 -12.62 -17.99 70.07
C ASN A 668 -13.11 -17.92 71.52
N THR A 669 -14.34 -18.36 71.77
CA THR A 669 -14.80 -18.79 73.10
C THR A 669 -15.64 -20.05 72.93
N GLN A 670 -15.12 -21.12 73.56
CA GLN A 670 -15.64 -22.45 73.90
C GLN A 670 -16.78 -23.07 73.09
#